data_AF-A0A2P6NT66-F1
#
_entry.id   AF-A0A2P6NT66-F1
#
_cell.length_a   1.000
_cell.length_b   1.000
_cell.length_c   1.000
_cell.angle_alpha   90.00
_cell.angle_beta   90.00
_cell.angle_gamma   90.00
#
_symmetry.space_group_name_H-M   'P 1'
#
loop_
_entity.id
_entity.type
_entity.pdbx_description
1 polymer ?
#
loop_
_entity_poly.entity_id
_entity_poly.type
_entity_poly.pdbx_seq_one_letter_code
_entity_poly.pdbx_strand_id
1 'polypeptide(L)'
;MPRNKSLSDLIFRISGANGQCSENQRANIIIVHEPDMPAFMGALHPDGSLYEGTVDLFKAQKEHKNMVAVLQKNGVEVVRVRDVLKMDCEEDLRQRLKLEQLAAMHLTYKLDDSEGDKSTLLSEHDWYLMSDQYKEKIISEMSIDQIVDLILTKPTISLRKADLNTALCSTSVSFSPLSNLVFCRDQQITTNRGVVLGQLNSITRAPERVITRFCFNKLGMKIIGEIPEGGALEGGDFFPAGEMCFIGLGLRTNWAAIHYCFNNDLFGSSLVAVVKDCFDWSQERMHLDTFWNIVHDDACAALDTILDSKIRRLVDLFERQVDGTYKLVMHDVEFLKFLGIVGYHIIPLTETDQQRYGLNFLNIGNGHLICPDMESARKIAKDLHGTGKIEVIDYKHVSAMYGSIHCSTQVVSRERSEVNAKPTPKIDYSALPPLWPASRPRRQTTDTIMMCPPTGFFYNHQAASDNTFMIYPHLTQNQVQRLAMKEYSEFHRMLTSDFGINVHMAISDRIDTPDAVFLKNWFSTHATEGGEPTMVLYPMRAQNRRTERVPETINRLKSHYTKVIDLTSHETAESPLFLEGNGVLVLDRQNMVAYVCQSSRASVQLAKEWCQLMGYTFFSLGKTKDSHSKEVHHTDFVMSITTTLAVVCFEAIQDVEIARQLREKLSATHSVLEISLAQMHKFCANLIELDSPRTGKPVLVMSEKAHQNYSPEQLAIFEQHYPQAIGKADIPVIENYGGGGVRCCIAELF
;
A
#
# COMPACT_ATOMS: atom_id res chain seq x y z
N MET A 1 -27.05 33.19 30.70
CA MET A 1 -25.86 32.63 30.02
C MET A 1 -25.44 31.38 30.76
N PRO A 2 -25.44 30.19 30.15
CA PRO A 2 -24.85 29.01 30.80
C PRO A 2 -23.35 29.27 30.95
N ARG A 3 -22.78 28.98 32.13
CA ARG A 3 -21.32 29.03 32.33
C ARG A 3 -20.67 28.14 31.27
N ASN A 4 -19.78 28.71 30.45
CA ASN A 4 -18.81 27.91 29.70
C ASN A 4 -18.14 26.98 30.71
N LYS A 5 -18.36 25.67 30.59
CA LYS A 5 -17.51 24.70 31.29
C LYS A 5 -16.09 25.02 30.86
N SER A 6 -15.21 25.27 31.82
CA SER A 6 -13.82 25.60 31.52
C SER A 6 -13.20 24.42 30.77
N LEU A 7 -12.37 24.66 29.75
CA LEU A 7 -11.58 23.59 29.11
C LEU A 7 -10.75 22.79 30.14
N SER A 8 -10.49 23.32 31.33
CA SER A 8 -9.88 22.59 32.45
C SER A 8 -10.72 21.40 32.97
N ASP A 9 -12.06 21.51 33.00
CA ASP A 9 -12.95 20.39 33.37
C ASP A 9 -12.93 19.28 32.29
N LEU A 10 -12.70 19.67 31.04
CA LEU A 10 -12.57 18.77 29.89
C LEU A 10 -11.24 17.99 29.97
N ILE A 11 -10.13 18.60 30.40
CA ILE A 11 -8.83 17.90 30.60
C ILE A 11 -8.95 16.76 31.62
N PHE A 12 -9.70 16.96 32.71
CA PHE A 12 -9.92 15.90 33.70
C PHE A 12 -10.70 14.70 33.12
N ARG A 13 -11.64 14.96 32.20
CA ARG A 13 -12.41 13.91 31.50
C ARG A 13 -11.60 13.21 30.41
N ILE A 14 -10.74 13.95 29.70
CA ILE A 14 -9.87 13.42 28.65
C ILE A 14 -8.73 12.59 29.23
N SER A 15 -8.11 13.04 30.33
CA SER A 15 -7.02 12.31 30.99
C SER A 15 -7.44 10.95 31.58
N GLY A 16 -8.74 10.75 31.84
CA GLY A 16 -9.33 9.46 32.21
C GLY A 16 -9.86 8.62 31.03
N ALA A 17 -9.84 9.15 29.81
CA ALA A 17 -10.33 8.45 28.62
C ALA A 17 -9.33 7.38 28.17
N ASN A 18 -9.69 6.12 28.39
CA ASN A 18 -8.87 4.96 28.03
C ASN A 18 -9.32 4.40 26.67
N GLY A 19 -8.73 4.91 25.58
CA GLY A 19 -8.83 4.34 24.23
C GLY A 19 -10.24 4.25 23.61
N GLN A 20 -10.33 3.67 22.42
CA GLN A 20 -11.59 3.34 21.74
C GLN A 20 -11.66 1.87 21.40
N CYS A 21 -12.77 1.23 21.76
CA CYS A 21 -13.00 -0.17 21.48
C CYS A 21 -13.89 -0.38 20.25
N SER A 22 -14.86 0.49 19.98
CA SER A 22 -15.78 0.34 18.85
C SER A 22 -16.26 1.67 18.28
N GLU A 23 -16.37 1.78 16.95
CA GLU A 23 -16.97 2.92 16.25
C GLU A 23 -18.45 3.14 16.60
N ASN A 24 -19.16 2.11 17.05
CA ASN A 24 -20.58 2.21 17.40
C ASN A 24 -20.83 2.55 18.88
N GLN A 25 -19.79 2.70 19.70
CA GLN A 25 -19.94 3.21 21.07
C GLN A 25 -20.26 4.70 21.05
N ARG A 26 -21.05 5.17 22.02
CA ARG A 26 -21.47 6.58 22.08
C ARG A 26 -20.26 7.52 22.15
N ALA A 27 -20.16 8.46 21.22
CA ALA A 27 -19.08 9.45 21.21
C ALA A 27 -19.28 10.47 22.33
N ASN A 28 -18.23 10.70 23.11
CA ASN A 28 -18.21 11.72 24.17
C ASN A 28 -17.51 12.98 23.71
N ILE A 29 -16.31 12.85 23.13
CA ILE A 29 -15.43 13.97 22.79
C ILE A 29 -14.92 13.77 21.36
N ILE A 30 -15.12 14.81 20.54
CA ILE A 30 -14.67 14.85 19.15
C ILE A 30 -13.82 16.10 18.93
N ILE A 31 -12.66 15.91 18.32
CA ILE A 31 -11.77 16.99 17.88
C ILE A 31 -12.06 17.29 16.42
N VAL A 32 -12.14 18.59 16.11
CA VAL A 32 -12.40 19.13 14.76
C VAL A 32 -11.50 20.32 14.47
N HIS A 33 -11.37 20.69 13.20
CA HIS A 33 -10.70 21.91 12.79
C HIS A 33 -11.57 22.66 11.75
N GLU A 34 -11.95 23.89 12.09
CA GLU A 34 -12.74 24.73 11.19
C GLU A 34 -11.87 25.18 10.02
N PRO A 35 -12.34 25.07 8.75
CA PRO A 35 -11.61 25.60 7.60
C PRO A 35 -11.38 27.10 7.77
N ASP A 36 -10.11 27.53 7.82
CA ASP A 36 -9.72 28.93 7.97
C ASP A 36 -8.71 29.36 6.89
N MET A 37 -7.84 30.32 7.19
CA MET A 37 -6.94 30.93 6.21
C MET A 37 -6.07 29.91 5.46
N PRO A 38 -5.38 28.96 6.12
CA PRO A 38 -4.71 27.82 5.48
C PRO A 38 -5.56 27.10 4.42
N ALA A 39 -6.84 26.85 4.72
CA ALA A 39 -7.71 26.14 3.80
C ALA A 39 -8.01 26.96 2.54
N PHE A 40 -8.19 28.28 2.69
CA PHE A 40 -8.31 29.21 1.56
C PHE A 40 -7.05 29.26 0.71
N MET A 41 -5.87 29.27 1.34
CA MET A 41 -4.60 29.29 0.61
C MET A 41 -4.44 28.04 -0.26
N GLY A 42 -4.84 26.87 0.24
CA GLY A 42 -4.90 25.65 -0.56
C GLY A 42 -5.91 25.72 -1.71
N ALA A 43 -7.06 26.38 -1.49
CA ALA A 43 -8.09 26.57 -2.51
C ALA A 43 -7.66 27.44 -3.70
N LEU A 44 -6.55 28.18 -3.60
CA LEU A 44 -6.00 28.97 -4.72
C LEU A 44 -5.47 28.07 -5.85
N HIS A 45 -5.07 26.83 -5.54
CA HIS A 45 -4.72 25.81 -6.52
C HIS A 45 -5.14 24.42 -6.00
N PRO A 46 -6.41 24.02 -6.19
CA PRO A 46 -6.98 22.82 -5.56
C PRO A 46 -6.16 21.54 -5.78
N ASP A 47 -5.85 21.19 -7.03
CA ASP A 47 -5.11 19.96 -7.35
C ASP A 47 -3.71 19.89 -6.71
N GLY A 48 -3.06 21.05 -6.57
CA GLY A 48 -1.72 21.17 -6.00
C GLY A 48 -1.72 21.14 -4.46
N SER A 49 -2.90 21.31 -3.86
CA SER A 49 -3.10 21.37 -2.41
C SER A 49 -3.90 20.16 -1.89
N LEU A 50 -3.97 19.09 -2.70
CA LEU A 50 -4.72 17.87 -2.38
C LEU A 50 -6.20 18.17 -2.11
N TYR A 51 -6.85 18.97 -2.95
CA TYR A 51 -8.31 19.17 -2.98
C TYR A 51 -8.92 18.61 -4.27
N GLU A 52 -10.14 18.09 -4.18
CA GLU A 52 -10.87 17.45 -5.29
C GLU A 52 -11.49 18.49 -6.24
N GLY A 53 -11.87 19.64 -5.70
CA GLY A 53 -12.57 20.66 -6.46
C GLY A 53 -12.41 22.06 -5.88
N THR A 54 -13.21 22.98 -6.42
CA THR A 54 -13.19 24.37 -5.98
C THR A 54 -13.90 24.54 -4.63
N VAL A 55 -13.27 25.30 -3.74
CA VAL A 55 -13.74 25.50 -2.36
C VAL A 55 -14.19 26.94 -2.17
N ASP A 56 -15.42 27.12 -1.68
CA ASP A 56 -15.92 28.38 -1.18
C ASP A 56 -15.75 28.37 0.34
N LEU A 57 -14.73 29.09 0.85
CA LEU A 57 -14.36 29.04 2.26
C LEU A 57 -15.52 29.43 3.18
N PHE A 58 -16.31 30.44 2.83
CA PHE A 58 -17.42 30.89 3.68
C PHE A 58 -18.51 29.82 3.79
N LYS A 59 -18.82 29.14 2.69
CA LYS A 59 -19.77 28.02 2.71
C LYS A 59 -19.20 26.83 3.47
N ALA A 60 -17.94 26.47 3.25
CA ALA A 60 -17.26 25.40 4.00
C ALA A 60 -17.27 25.67 5.52
N GLN A 61 -17.04 26.91 5.95
CA GLN A 61 -17.14 27.32 7.36
C GLN A 61 -18.57 27.18 7.90
N LYS A 62 -19.58 27.56 7.10
CA LYS A 62 -20.99 27.42 7.49
C LYS A 62 -21.39 25.95 7.64
N GLU A 63 -20.98 25.09 6.71
CA GLU A 63 -21.18 23.64 6.76
C GLU A 63 -20.49 23.03 7.99
N HIS A 64 -19.22 23.37 8.23
CA HIS A 64 -18.48 22.92 9.40
C HIS A 64 -19.16 23.35 10.72
N LYS A 65 -19.61 24.60 10.82
CA LYS A 65 -20.37 25.09 11.99
C LYS A 65 -21.68 24.34 12.19
N ASN A 66 -22.38 24.02 11.11
CA ASN A 66 -23.59 23.20 11.17
C ASN A 66 -23.31 21.79 11.69
N MET A 67 -22.25 21.14 11.20
CA MET A 67 -21.78 19.84 11.69
C MET A 67 -21.48 19.88 13.20
N VAL A 68 -20.74 20.89 13.66
CA VAL A 68 -20.45 21.09 15.10
C VAL A 68 -21.74 21.28 15.93
N ALA A 69 -22.69 22.06 15.43
CA ALA A 69 -23.96 22.28 16.11
C ALA A 69 -24.79 20.98 16.22
N VAL A 70 -24.78 20.14 15.19
CA VAL A 70 -25.45 18.82 15.20
C VAL A 70 -24.78 17.87 16.21
N LEU A 71 -23.44 17.83 16.26
CA LEU A 71 -22.72 17.05 17.28
C LEU A 71 -23.09 17.48 18.70
N GLN A 72 -23.03 18.79 18.99
CA GLN A 72 -23.35 19.35 20.30
C GLN A 72 -24.82 19.12 20.69
N LYS A 73 -25.74 19.23 19.74
CA LYS A 73 -27.17 18.93 19.93
C LYS A 73 -27.39 17.48 20.37
N ASN A 74 -26.55 16.56 19.92
CA ASN A 74 -26.61 15.14 20.29
C ASN A 74 -25.76 14.79 21.52
N GLY A 75 -25.29 15.81 22.26
CA GLY A 75 -24.59 15.64 23.53
C GLY A 75 -23.11 15.30 23.40
N VAL A 76 -22.54 15.43 22.21
CA VAL A 76 -21.10 15.28 21.97
C VAL A 76 -20.38 16.57 22.33
N GLU A 77 -19.32 16.46 23.12
CA GLU A 77 -18.43 17.57 23.42
C GLU A 77 -17.46 17.78 22.26
N VAL A 78 -17.46 18.97 21.66
CA VAL A 78 -16.65 19.27 20.48
C VAL A 78 -15.50 20.20 20.86
N VAL A 79 -14.29 19.79 20.53
CA VAL A 79 -13.05 20.50 20.83
C VAL A 79 -12.40 20.94 19.51
N ARG A 80 -12.05 22.22 19.38
CA ARG A 80 -11.42 22.72 18.15
C ARG A 80 -9.92 22.78 18.31
N VAL A 81 -9.16 22.34 17.29
CA VAL A 81 -7.68 22.42 17.29
C VAL A 81 -7.20 23.84 17.62
N ARG A 82 -7.83 24.86 17.03
CA ARG A 82 -7.49 26.27 17.28
C ARG A 82 -7.69 26.67 18.75
N ASP A 83 -8.73 26.17 19.40
CA ASP A 83 -9.00 26.47 20.82
C ASP A 83 -7.97 25.79 21.73
N VAL A 84 -7.54 24.58 21.40
CA VAL A 84 -6.51 23.85 22.14
C VAL A 84 -5.15 24.55 22.03
N LEU A 85 -4.78 25.07 20.86
CA LEU A 85 -3.54 25.83 20.68
C LEU A 85 -3.51 27.05 21.63
N LYS A 86 -4.63 27.75 21.75
CA LYS A 86 -4.79 28.93 22.62
C LYS A 86 -4.96 28.63 24.10
N MET A 87 -5.35 27.41 24.44
CA MET A 87 -5.74 27.02 25.80
C MET A 87 -4.68 27.43 26.84
N ASP A 88 -5.13 28.12 27.88
CA ASP A 88 -4.34 28.64 29.01
C ASP A 88 -3.22 29.63 28.65
N CYS A 89 -3.07 30.04 27.38
CA CYS A 89 -1.99 30.95 26.97
C CYS A 89 -2.18 32.41 27.43
N GLU A 90 -3.39 32.81 27.81
CA GLU A 90 -3.65 34.14 28.40
C GLU A 90 -3.31 34.19 29.90
N GLU A 91 -3.42 33.05 30.59
CA GLU A 91 -3.33 32.98 32.05
C GLU A 91 -2.02 32.32 32.54
N ASP A 92 -1.42 31.42 31.75
CA ASP A 92 -0.18 30.70 32.06
C ASP A 92 0.93 31.01 31.05
N LEU A 93 1.93 31.78 31.50
CA LEU A 93 3.11 32.13 30.71
C LEU A 93 3.87 30.89 30.20
N ARG A 94 3.86 29.77 30.92
CA ARG A 94 4.51 28.53 30.45
C ARG A 94 3.81 27.96 29.23
N GLN A 95 2.48 28.04 29.18
CA GLN A 95 1.71 27.57 28.02
C GLN A 95 1.89 28.51 26.83
N ARG A 96 1.94 29.83 27.11
CA ARG A 96 2.28 30.84 26.11
C ARG A 96 3.66 30.58 25.49
N LEU A 97 4.70 30.42 26.31
CA LEU A 97 6.07 30.16 25.83
C LEU A 97 6.17 28.88 24.99
N LYS A 98 5.44 27.81 25.35
CA LYS A 98 5.35 26.59 24.53
C LYS A 98 4.74 26.85 23.15
N LEU A 99 3.71 27.71 23.06
CA LEU A 99 3.10 28.09 21.80
C LEU A 99 4.04 28.96 20.95
N GLU A 100 4.78 29.88 21.58
CA GLU A 100 5.80 30.70 20.92
C GLU A 100 6.94 29.86 20.34
N GLN A 101 7.43 28.86 21.11
CA GLN A 101 8.42 27.90 20.64
C GLN A 101 7.91 27.11 19.43
N LEU A 102 6.65 26.66 19.47
CA LEU A 102 6.03 25.99 18.33
C LEU A 102 5.97 26.91 17.10
N ALA A 103 5.61 28.19 17.28
CA ALA A 103 5.60 29.17 16.19
C ALA A 103 7.01 29.43 15.62
N ALA A 104 8.04 29.52 16.47
CA ALA A 104 9.42 29.71 16.02
C ALA A 104 9.90 28.59 15.08
N MET A 105 9.45 27.35 15.32
CA MET A 105 9.71 26.21 14.42
C MET A 105 8.98 26.30 13.07
N HIS A 106 7.91 27.11 12.98
CA HIS A 106 7.06 27.23 11.79
C HIS A 106 7.30 28.52 10.99
N LEU A 107 8.16 29.43 11.49
CA LEU A 107 8.61 30.63 10.78
C LEU A 107 10.06 30.44 10.31
N THR A 108 10.28 30.55 9.01
CA THR A 108 11.61 30.43 8.40
C THR A 108 12.08 31.77 7.83
N TYR A 109 13.32 32.15 8.15
CA TYR A 109 14.03 33.21 7.45
C TYR A 109 15.11 32.57 6.58
N LYS A 110 15.19 32.96 5.30
CA LYS A 110 16.24 32.50 4.40
C LYS A 110 16.84 33.65 3.63
N LEU A 111 18.11 33.50 3.25
CA LEU A 111 18.74 34.43 2.33
C LEU A 111 18.22 34.21 0.91
N ASP A 112 17.97 35.31 0.21
CA ASP A 112 17.67 35.30 -1.21
C ASP A 112 18.97 35.32 -2.03
N ASP A 113 19.23 34.22 -2.72
CA ASP A 113 20.42 33.96 -3.54
C ASP A 113 20.17 34.12 -5.05
N SER A 114 19.02 34.68 -5.45
CA SER A 114 18.67 34.88 -6.88
C SER A 114 19.65 35.76 -7.66
N GLU A 115 20.45 36.59 -6.98
CA GLU A 115 21.52 37.42 -7.57
C GLU A 115 22.92 36.95 -7.18
N GLY A 116 23.06 35.68 -6.79
CA GLY A 116 24.29 35.09 -6.27
C GLY A 116 24.43 35.21 -4.75
N ASP A 117 25.36 34.45 -4.18
CA ASP A 117 25.62 34.45 -2.74
C ASP A 117 26.25 35.79 -2.29
N LYS A 118 25.42 36.60 -1.63
CA LYS A 118 25.78 37.89 -1.05
C LYS A 118 25.92 37.83 0.47
N SER A 119 26.04 36.63 1.07
CA SER A 119 26.17 36.45 2.53
C SER A 119 27.35 37.22 3.13
N THR A 120 28.42 37.42 2.35
CA THR A 120 29.61 38.19 2.74
C THR A 120 29.36 39.69 2.93
N LEU A 121 28.25 40.22 2.40
CA LEU A 121 27.86 41.63 2.53
C LEU A 121 27.07 41.90 3.82
N LEU A 122 26.71 40.86 4.58
CA LEU A 122 25.92 40.97 5.79
C LEU A 122 26.80 41.31 6.99
N SER A 123 26.42 42.36 7.71
CA SER A 123 27.01 42.72 9.00
C SER A 123 26.52 41.79 10.12
N GLU A 124 27.17 41.84 11.30
CA GLU A 124 26.68 41.13 12.49
C GLU A 124 25.23 41.50 12.84
N HIS A 125 24.85 42.76 12.65
CA HIS A 125 23.48 43.19 12.88
C HIS A 125 22.50 42.55 11.90
N ASP A 126 22.87 42.43 10.62
CA ASP A 126 22.03 41.77 9.62
C ASP A 126 21.84 40.28 9.96
N TRP A 127 22.92 39.61 10.39
CA TRP A 127 22.84 38.23 10.86
C TRP A 127 21.95 38.07 12.10
N TYR A 128 22.00 39.02 13.03
CA TYR A 128 21.06 39.05 14.15
C TYR A 128 19.60 39.13 13.68
N LEU A 129 19.27 39.99 12.70
CA LEU A 129 17.91 40.10 12.15
C LEU A 129 17.43 38.83 11.43
N MET A 130 18.33 37.92 11.08
CA MET A 130 18.02 36.61 10.49
C MET A 130 18.09 35.46 11.50
N SER A 131 18.51 35.74 12.74
CA SER A 131 18.71 34.74 13.78
C SER A 131 17.41 34.28 14.44
N ASP A 132 17.45 33.11 15.07
CA ASP A 132 16.36 32.63 15.91
C ASP A 132 16.09 33.56 17.11
N GLN A 133 17.10 34.28 17.62
CA GLN A 133 16.91 35.23 18.71
C GLN A 133 16.01 36.42 18.30
N TYR A 134 16.20 36.96 17.10
CA TYR A 134 15.33 38.01 16.57
C TYR A 134 13.93 37.46 16.29
N LYS A 135 13.84 36.25 15.72
CA LYS A 135 12.57 35.54 15.48
C LYS A 135 11.75 35.39 16.77
N GLU A 136 12.36 34.91 17.84
CA GLU A 136 11.74 34.76 19.16
C GLU A 136 11.24 36.09 19.71
N LYS A 137 12.06 37.16 19.62
CA LYS A 137 11.66 38.51 20.04
C LYS A 137 10.43 39.02 19.29
N ILE A 138 10.34 38.77 17.98
CA ILE A 138 9.18 39.19 17.20
C ILE A 138 7.93 38.40 17.59
N ILE A 139 8.08 37.09 17.79
CA ILE A 139 6.97 36.21 18.19
C ILE A 139 6.45 36.56 19.59
N SER A 140 7.31 36.93 20.54
CA SER A 140 6.88 37.26 21.91
C SER A 140 5.95 38.48 21.98
N GLU A 141 6.05 39.40 21.03
CA GLU A 141 5.20 40.61 20.94
C GLU A 141 3.88 40.36 20.19
N MET A 142 3.69 39.20 19.56
CA MET A 142 2.47 38.89 18.81
C MET A 142 1.30 38.57 19.74
N SER A 143 0.07 38.81 19.25
CA SER A 143 -1.13 38.27 19.92
C SER A 143 -1.17 36.74 19.78
N ILE A 144 -1.92 36.07 20.67
CA ILE A 144 -2.07 34.60 20.61
C ILE A 144 -2.66 34.18 19.25
N ASP A 145 -3.63 34.93 18.73
CA ASP A 145 -4.21 34.68 17.41
C ASP A 145 -3.18 34.78 16.27
N GLN A 146 -2.31 35.79 16.30
CA GLN A 146 -1.25 35.94 15.31
C GLN A 146 -0.24 34.78 15.36
N ILE A 147 0.10 34.31 16.57
CA ILE A 147 0.99 33.17 16.75
C ILE A 147 0.36 31.90 16.17
N VAL A 148 -0.94 31.68 16.39
CA VAL A 148 -1.66 30.55 15.82
C VAL A 148 -1.73 30.63 14.29
N ASP A 149 -2.02 31.80 13.72
CA ASP A 149 -2.04 31.98 12.26
C ASP A 149 -0.66 31.72 11.64
N LEU A 150 0.42 32.15 12.31
CA LEU A 150 1.80 31.86 11.91
C LEU A 150 2.06 30.34 11.89
N ILE A 151 1.68 29.63 12.95
CA ILE A 151 1.83 28.17 13.03
C ILE A 151 1.10 27.47 11.87
N LEU A 152 -0.14 27.86 11.59
CA LEU A 152 -0.98 27.20 10.60
C LEU A 152 -0.61 27.56 9.15
N THR A 153 -0.03 28.74 8.90
CA THR A 153 0.33 29.21 7.54
C THR A 153 1.78 28.95 7.15
N LYS A 154 2.67 28.69 8.12
CA LYS A 154 4.08 28.35 7.94
C LYS A 154 4.83 29.27 6.94
N PRO A 155 4.95 30.56 7.26
CA PRO A 155 5.62 31.51 6.39
C PRO A 155 7.14 31.27 6.30
N THR A 156 7.67 31.44 5.09
CA THR A 156 9.10 31.59 4.82
C THR A 156 9.33 32.98 4.23
N ILE A 157 10.16 33.78 4.90
CA ILE A 157 10.55 35.11 4.46
C ILE A 157 11.93 35.02 3.80
N SER A 158 12.01 35.37 2.51
CA SER A 158 13.28 35.50 1.80
C SER A 158 13.78 36.93 1.97
N LEU A 159 14.99 37.06 2.52
CA LEU A 159 15.59 38.35 2.89
C LEU A 159 16.86 38.58 2.09
N ARG A 160 17.11 39.85 1.75
CA ARG A 160 18.33 40.30 1.09
C ARG A 160 18.87 41.55 1.78
N LYS A 161 20.18 41.78 1.68
CA LYS A 161 20.77 43.07 2.03
C LYS A 161 20.10 44.18 1.20
N ALA A 162 19.61 45.21 1.87
CA ALA A 162 19.04 46.36 1.19
C ALA A 162 20.14 47.39 0.86
N ASP A 163 20.00 48.05 -0.30
CA ASP A 163 20.98 49.04 -0.76
C ASP A 163 20.82 50.40 -0.04
N LEU A 164 19.59 50.75 0.36
CA LEU A 164 19.24 52.03 1.00
C LEU A 164 18.11 51.86 2.03
N ASN A 165 18.12 52.69 3.08
CA ASN A 165 17.06 52.91 4.10
C ASN A 165 16.81 51.81 5.16
N THR A 166 16.99 50.52 4.88
CA THR A 166 16.84 49.43 5.88
C THR A 166 18.04 48.49 5.90
N ALA A 167 18.18 47.69 6.95
CA ALA A 167 19.27 46.71 7.07
C ALA A 167 19.09 45.55 6.07
N LEU A 168 17.87 45.02 6.00
CA LEU A 168 17.42 43.97 5.10
C LEU A 168 16.13 44.40 4.38
N CYS A 169 15.86 43.80 3.22
CA CYS A 169 14.58 43.88 2.52
C CYS A 169 13.99 42.48 2.31
N SER A 170 12.67 42.36 2.43
CA SER A 170 11.93 41.12 2.11
C SER A 170 11.68 41.07 0.61
N THR A 171 12.26 40.09 -0.06
CA THR A 171 12.12 39.93 -1.52
C THR A 171 10.94 39.06 -1.90
N SER A 172 10.62 38.07 -1.06
CA SER A 172 9.43 37.23 -1.22
C SER A 172 8.97 36.68 0.12
N VAL A 173 7.67 36.40 0.20
CA VAL A 173 7.06 35.65 1.29
C VAL A 173 6.34 34.46 0.65
N SER A 174 6.75 33.26 1.02
CA SER A 174 6.09 32.02 0.60
C SER A 174 5.48 31.33 1.81
N PHE A 175 4.38 30.60 1.60
CA PHE A 175 3.66 29.90 2.66
C PHE A 175 3.60 28.41 2.36
N SER A 176 3.60 27.60 3.42
CA SER A 176 3.35 26.16 3.33
C SER A 176 2.20 25.80 4.26
N PRO A 177 0.98 26.28 3.97
CA PRO A 177 -0.15 26.22 4.87
C PRO A 177 -0.55 24.77 5.18
N LEU A 178 -1.05 24.54 6.39
CA LEU A 178 -1.64 23.26 6.81
C LEU A 178 -3.08 23.13 6.28
N SER A 179 -3.24 23.19 4.95
CA SER A 179 -4.54 23.25 4.27
C SER A 179 -5.46 22.07 4.58
N ASN A 180 -4.88 20.88 4.79
CA ASN A 180 -5.64 19.65 5.03
C ASN A 180 -5.87 19.34 6.52
N LEU A 181 -5.50 20.24 7.44
CA LEU A 181 -5.73 20.07 8.89
C LEU A 181 -7.21 19.97 9.26
N VAL A 182 -8.10 20.42 8.36
CA VAL A 182 -9.57 20.20 8.45
C VAL A 182 -9.88 18.72 8.63
N PHE A 183 -9.09 17.82 8.02
CA PHE A 183 -9.23 16.38 8.16
C PHE A 183 -8.45 15.88 9.37
N CYS A 184 -9.03 16.11 10.55
CA CYS A 184 -8.47 15.72 11.83
C CYS A 184 -8.36 14.21 12.02
N ARG A 185 -8.95 13.37 11.15
CA ARG A 185 -8.89 11.91 11.28
C ARG A 185 -7.49 11.34 11.02
N ASP A 186 -6.74 11.91 10.08
CA ASP A 186 -5.63 11.19 9.45
C ASP A 186 -4.35 11.15 10.28
N GLN A 187 -4.12 12.14 11.15
CA GLN A 187 -2.81 12.32 11.81
C GLN A 187 -2.54 11.29 12.92
N GLN A 188 -3.54 10.50 13.31
CA GLN A 188 -3.46 9.54 14.40
C GLN A 188 -4.47 8.42 14.27
N ILE A 189 -4.28 7.37 15.07
CA ILE A 189 -5.32 6.40 15.41
C ILE A 189 -5.57 6.43 16.91
N THR A 190 -6.84 6.27 17.31
CA THR A 190 -7.21 6.14 18.72
C THR A 190 -7.60 4.68 18.95
N THR A 191 -6.67 3.90 19.48
CA THR A 191 -6.81 2.46 19.71
C THR A 191 -7.41 2.17 21.08
N ASN A 192 -7.64 0.91 21.42
CA ASN A 192 -8.09 0.51 22.75
C ASN A 192 -7.06 0.84 23.86
N ARG A 193 -5.78 0.97 23.51
CA ARG A 193 -4.69 1.29 24.44
C ARG A 193 -4.48 2.79 24.63
N GLY A 194 -4.83 3.61 23.64
CA GLY A 194 -4.54 5.03 23.63
C GLY A 194 -4.29 5.56 22.23
N VAL A 195 -3.64 6.71 22.13
CA VAL A 195 -3.38 7.36 20.85
C VAL A 195 -2.04 6.94 20.28
N VAL A 196 -2.02 6.55 19.01
CA VAL A 196 -0.81 6.36 18.22
C VAL A 196 -0.74 7.49 17.19
N LEU A 197 0.33 8.28 17.21
CA LEU A 197 0.55 9.29 16.19
C LEU A 197 1.04 8.63 14.90
N GLY A 198 0.33 8.89 13.81
CA GLY A 198 0.68 8.43 12.47
C GLY A 198 1.86 9.20 11.88
N GLN A 199 2.49 8.58 10.88
CA GLN A 199 3.41 9.26 9.98
C GLN A 199 2.70 9.33 8.63
N LEU A 200 2.27 10.52 8.23
CA LEU A 200 1.50 10.69 6.99
C LEU A 200 2.39 10.39 5.78
N ASN A 201 1.83 9.78 4.74
CA ASN A 201 2.60 9.47 3.53
C ASN A 201 2.89 10.76 2.71
N SER A 202 2.04 11.78 2.84
CA SER A 202 2.23 13.08 2.20
C SER A 202 3.25 13.94 2.94
N ILE A 203 4.35 14.29 2.25
CA ILE A 203 5.36 15.24 2.75
C ILE A 203 4.74 16.59 3.10
N THR A 204 3.78 17.07 2.29
CA THR A 204 3.09 18.35 2.52
C THR A 204 2.30 18.33 3.82
N ARG A 205 1.69 17.20 4.17
CA ARG A 205 0.86 17.06 5.38
C ARG A 205 1.65 16.64 6.61
N ALA A 206 2.85 16.08 6.47
CA ALA A 206 3.68 15.61 7.58
C ALA A 206 3.81 16.60 8.77
N PRO A 207 3.89 17.93 8.57
CA PRO A 207 3.91 18.90 9.67
C PRO A 207 2.64 18.92 10.55
N GLU A 208 1.48 18.48 10.04
CA GLU A 208 0.21 18.39 10.79
C GLU A 208 0.34 17.50 12.04
N ARG A 209 1.21 16.48 11.97
CA ARG A 209 1.54 15.60 13.12
C ARG A 209 2.08 16.39 14.31
N VAL A 210 2.89 17.42 14.06
CA VAL A 210 3.49 18.25 15.13
C VAL A 210 2.40 19.01 15.89
N ILE A 211 1.43 19.56 15.16
CA ILE A 211 0.29 20.29 15.73
C ILE A 211 -0.58 19.35 16.56
N THR A 212 -0.90 18.18 15.99
CA THR A 212 -1.68 17.14 16.65
C THR A 212 -1.03 16.70 17.97
N ARG A 213 0.28 16.43 17.97
CA ARG A 213 1.04 16.08 19.17
C ARG A 213 0.96 17.17 20.24
N PHE A 214 1.12 18.43 19.84
CA PHE A 214 1.01 19.56 20.76
C PHE A 214 -0.38 19.63 21.40
N CYS A 215 -1.42 19.48 20.59
CA CYS A 215 -2.81 19.48 21.07
C CYS A 215 -3.09 18.33 22.04
N PHE A 216 -2.69 17.10 21.72
CA PHE A 216 -2.88 15.95 22.61
C PHE A 216 -2.14 16.10 23.94
N ASN A 217 -0.90 16.61 23.91
CA ASN A 217 -0.17 16.92 25.14
C ASN A 217 -0.88 17.97 26.00
N LYS A 218 -1.42 19.03 25.37
CA LYS A 218 -2.22 20.04 26.07
C LYS A 218 -3.49 19.46 26.68
N LEU A 219 -4.18 18.59 25.95
CA LEU A 219 -5.38 17.91 26.42
C LEU A 219 -5.11 16.80 27.47
N GLY A 220 -3.83 16.52 27.78
CA GLY A 220 -3.45 15.46 28.71
C GLY A 220 -3.70 14.05 28.18
N MET A 221 -3.78 13.89 26.86
CA MET A 221 -3.99 12.58 26.23
C MET A 221 -2.71 11.75 26.23
N LYS A 222 -2.85 10.46 26.55
CA LYS A 222 -1.73 9.52 26.53
C LYS A 222 -1.42 9.10 25.09
N ILE A 223 -0.33 9.63 24.55
CA ILE A 223 0.31 9.11 23.34
C ILE A 223 1.11 7.87 23.74
N ILE A 224 0.72 6.72 23.20
CA ILE A 224 1.32 5.40 23.51
C ILE A 224 2.36 4.96 22.49
N GLY A 225 2.36 5.59 21.31
CA GLY A 225 3.27 5.24 20.23
C GLY A 225 3.31 6.34 19.16
N GLU A 226 4.42 6.38 18.45
CA GLU A 226 4.73 7.36 17.42
C GLU A 226 5.37 6.61 16.24
N ILE A 227 4.69 6.54 15.09
CA ILE A 227 5.20 5.79 13.94
C ILE A 227 6.55 6.39 13.50
N PRO A 228 7.61 5.56 13.37
CA PRO A 228 8.94 6.04 12.99
C PRO A 228 9.03 6.33 11.49
N GLU A 229 10.12 6.99 11.08
CA GLU A 229 10.46 7.19 9.67
C GLU A 229 10.53 5.84 8.93
N GLY A 230 10.05 5.82 7.68
CA GLY A 230 9.87 4.59 6.88
C GLY A 230 8.53 3.89 7.10
N GLY A 231 7.85 4.13 8.23
CA GLY A 231 6.46 3.76 8.43
C GLY A 231 5.52 4.84 7.89
N ALA A 232 4.39 4.44 7.31
CA ALA A 232 3.30 5.32 6.95
C ALA A 232 2.00 4.79 7.57
N LEU A 233 1.23 5.65 8.23
CA LEU A 233 -0.05 5.31 8.87
C LEU A 233 -0.94 6.54 8.93
N GLU A 234 -2.14 6.42 8.36
CA GLU A 234 -3.16 7.47 8.38
C GLU A 234 -4.44 6.94 9.02
N GLY A 235 -5.11 7.77 9.82
CA GLY A 235 -6.25 7.34 10.64
C GLY A 235 -7.51 6.96 9.88
N GLY A 236 -7.67 7.40 8.62
CA GLY A 236 -8.77 6.95 7.75
C GLY A 236 -8.74 5.44 7.46
N ASP A 237 -7.60 4.78 7.67
CA ASP A 237 -7.46 3.34 7.52
C ASP A 237 -7.86 2.53 8.76
N PHE A 238 -8.06 3.15 9.93
CA PHE A 238 -8.24 2.44 11.19
C PHE A 238 -9.67 2.51 11.74
N PHE A 239 -10.23 1.35 12.06
CA PHE A 239 -11.56 1.22 12.64
C PHE A 239 -11.54 0.29 13.85
N PRO A 240 -11.81 0.81 15.07
CA PRO A 240 -12.08 -0.04 16.22
C PRO A 240 -13.46 -0.72 16.09
N ALA A 241 -13.53 -2.04 16.33
CA ALA A 241 -14.70 -2.88 16.09
C ALA A 241 -14.91 -3.95 17.19
N GLY A 242 -14.91 -3.51 18.45
CA GLY A 242 -15.08 -4.37 19.63
C GLY A 242 -13.77 -5.03 20.05
N GLU A 243 -13.75 -6.37 20.04
CA GLU A 243 -12.52 -7.16 20.30
C GLU A 243 -11.57 -7.19 19.09
N MET A 244 -12.06 -6.75 17.92
CA MET A 244 -11.29 -6.61 16.69
C MET A 244 -11.02 -5.13 16.37
N CYS A 245 -9.97 -4.86 15.60
CA CYS A 245 -9.89 -3.65 14.80
C CYS A 245 -9.56 -3.97 13.34
N PHE A 246 -9.96 -3.08 12.44
CA PHE A 246 -9.57 -3.11 11.04
C PHE A 246 -8.49 -2.04 10.79
N ILE A 247 -7.52 -2.37 9.95
CA ILE A 247 -6.50 -1.44 9.48
C ILE A 247 -6.28 -1.62 7.98
N GLY A 248 -6.44 -0.56 7.21
CA GLY A 248 -6.11 -0.53 5.78
C GLY A 248 -4.60 -0.63 5.53
N LEU A 249 -4.22 -1.31 4.45
CA LEU A 249 -2.87 -1.35 3.91
C LEU A 249 -2.93 -0.98 2.42
N GLY A 250 -2.23 0.08 2.01
CA GLY A 250 -2.28 0.57 0.63
C GLY A 250 -1.50 1.87 0.44
N LEU A 251 -2.13 2.87 -0.20
CA LEU A 251 -1.49 4.14 -0.57
C LEU A 251 -1.03 5.00 0.62
N ARG A 252 -1.64 4.83 1.79
CA ARG A 252 -1.52 5.76 2.92
C ARG A 252 -0.95 5.08 4.18
N THR A 253 -1.21 3.79 4.33
CA THR A 253 -0.68 2.96 5.42
C THR A 253 0.13 1.78 4.87
N ASN A 254 1.32 1.52 5.42
CA ASN A 254 2.26 0.47 4.96
C ASN A 254 2.57 -0.60 6.03
N TRP A 255 3.26 -1.67 5.65
CA TRP A 255 3.56 -2.77 6.57
C TRP A 255 4.53 -2.36 7.66
N ALA A 256 5.49 -1.48 7.37
CA ALA A 256 6.44 -0.99 8.38
C ALA A 256 5.71 -0.36 9.59
N ALA A 257 4.65 0.42 9.36
CA ALA A 257 3.86 0.98 10.44
C ALA A 257 3.00 -0.08 11.16
N ILE A 258 2.36 -1.00 10.43
CA ILE A 258 1.55 -2.07 11.02
C ILE A 258 2.42 -2.98 11.90
N HIS A 259 3.63 -3.34 11.44
CA HIS A 259 4.59 -4.11 12.24
C HIS A 259 5.07 -3.35 13.46
N TYR A 260 5.32 -2.06 13.35
CA TYR A 260 5.63 -1.24 14.52
C TYR A 260 4.50 -1.30 15.57
N CYS A 261 3.24 -1.25 15.12
CA CYS A 261 2.08 -1.42 16.00
C CYS A 261 2.01 -2.82 16.63
N PHE A 262 2.29 -3.89 15.89
CA PHE A 262 2.35 -5.25 16.44
C PHE A 262 3.47 -5.41 17.47
N ASN A 263 4.68 -4.96 17.14
CA ASN A 263 5.87 -5.13 17.98
C ASN A 263 5.79 -4.36 19.31
N ASN A 264 4.95 -3.31 19.37
CA ASN A 264 4.76 -2.49 20.55
C ASN A 264 3.36 -2.65 21.18
N ASP A 265 2.57 -3.62 20.73
CA ASP A 265 1.20 -3.89 21.20
C ASP A 265 0.29 -2.64 21.24
N LEU A 266 0.33 -1.84 20.16
CA LEU A 266 -0.34 -0.54 20.13
C LEU A 266 -1.83 -0.61 19.82
N PHE A 267 -2.31 -1.65 19.12
CA PHE A 267 -3.73 -1.81 18.80
C PHE A 267 -4.59 -2.11 20.03
N GLY A 268 -4.15 -3.05 20.87
CA GLY A 268 -4.90 -3.47 22.07
C GLY A 268 -6.17 -4.25 21.79
N SER A 269 -6.41 -4.65 20.54
CA SER A 269 -7.48 -5.53 20.13
C SER A 269 -7.00 -6.99 20.19
N SER A 270 -7.89 -7.92 20.50
CA SER A 270 -7.59 -9.36 20.46
C SER A 270 -7.35 -9.83 19.01
N LEU A 271 -8.02 -9.18 18.05
CA LEU A 271 -7.90 -9.47 16.62
C LEU A 271 -7.58 -8.21 15.84
N VAL A 272 -6.74 -8.33 14.82
CA VAL A 272 -6.40 -7.25 13.87
C VAL A 272 -6.61 -7.75 12.45
N ALA A 273 -7.61 -7.20 11.77
CA ALA A 273 -7.90 -7.45 10.36
C ALA A 273 -7.17 -6.41 9.49
N VAL A 274 -6.12 -6.84 8.80
CA VAL A 274 -5.38 -6.00 7.84
C VAL A 274 -6.05 -6.10 6.48
N VAL A 275 -6.70 -5.01 6.05
CA VAL A 275 -7.44 -4.92 4.77
C VAL A 275 -6.50 -4.37 3.70
N LYS A 276 -6.05 -5.25 2.81
CA LYS A 276 -4.99 -4.99 1.82
C LYS A 276 -5.57 -4.54 0.48
N ASP A 277 -5.08 -3.40 0.01
CA ASP A 277 -5.23 -2.96 -1.37
C ASP A 277 -4.08 -3.51 -2.23
N CYS A 278 -4.39 -4.59 -2.95
CA CYS A 278 -3.46 -5.25 -3.86
C CYS A 278 -3.78 -5.01 -5.34
N PHE A 279 -4.85 -4.27 -5.65
CA PHE A 279 -5.49 -4.31 -6.97
C PHE A 279 -5.99 -2.97 -7.50
N ASP A 280 -6.09 -1.94 -6.65
CA ASP A 280 -6.74 -0.67 -7.01
C ASP A 280 -5.74 0.48 -6.94
N TRP A 281 -5.16 0.75 -5.76
CA TRP A 281 -4.23 1.86 -5.53
C TRP A 281 -4.77 3.19 -6.07
N SER A 282 -6.08 3.41 -5.89
CA SER A 282 -6.78 4.61 -6.34
C SER A 282 -6.80 5.69 -5.26
N GLN A 283 -6.52 6.92 -5.67
CA GLN A 283 -6.62 8.09 -4.78
C GLN A 283 -8.04 8.31 -4.24
N GLU A 284 -9.08 7.96 -5.01
CA GLU A 284 -10.49 8.07 -4.58
C GLU A 284 -10.83 7.05 -3.48
N ARG A 285 -10.08 5.95 -3.42
CA ARG A 285 -10.25 4.85 -2.46
C ARG A 285 -8.99 4.67 -1.60
N MET A 286 -8.37 5.79 -1.25
CA MET A 286 -7.06 5.83 -0.59
C MET A 286 -7.06 5.29 0.85
N HIS A 287 -8.22 5.32 1.52
CA HIS A 287 -8.41 4.88 2.89
C HIS A 287 -9.57 3.90 2.99
N LEU A 288 -9.59 3.11 4.06
CA LEU A 288 -10.71 2.22 4.38
C LEU A 288 -12.05 2.97 4.50
N ASP A 289 -12.05 4.16 5.11
CA ASP A 289 -13.25 4.98 5.36
C ASP A 289 -13.88 5.64 4.11
N THR A 290 -13.30 5.46 2.93
CA THR A 290 -13.86 5.97 1.67
C THR A 290 -14.63 4.91 0.89
N PHE A 291 -14.49 3.63 1.25
CA PHE A 291 -15.22 2.53 0.60
C PHE A 291 -15.93 1.57 1.58
N TRP A 292 -15.69 1.71 2.89
CA TRP A 292 -16.34 0.89 3.92
C TRP A 292 -16.47 1.66 5.25
N ASN A 293 -17.57 1.45 5.98
CA ASN A 293 -17.79 2.10 7.28
C ASN A 293 -18.81 1.34 8.15
N ILE A 294 -18.69 1.45 9.48
CA ILE A 294 -19.51 0.73 10.47
C ILE A 294 -20.82 1.49 10.75
N VAL A 295 -21.94 0.86 10.40
CA VAL A 295 -23.30 1.38 10.62
C VAL A 295 -23.81 1.04 12.02
N HIS A 296 -23.60 -0.20 12.46
CA HIS A 296 -24.03 -0.72 13.77
C HIS A 296 -23.09 -1.86 14.20
N ASP A 297 -23.30 -2.45 15.38
CA ASP A 297 -22.47 -3.56 15.92
C ASP A 297 -22.37 -4.78 14.97
N ASP A 298 -23.42 -5.02 14.19
CA ASP A 298 -23.58 -6.14 13.27
C ASP A 298 -23.85 -5.67 11.83
N ALA A 299 -23.61 -4.39 11.53
CA ALA A 299 -23.93 -3.81 10.23
C ALA A 299 -22.85 -2.85 9.74
N CYS A 300 -22.49 -2.96 8.47
CA CYS A 300 -21.57 -2.03 7.82
C CYS A 300 -22.11 -1.61 6.45
N ALA A 301 -21.74 -0.42 5.99
CA ALA A 301 -21.94 0.00 4.61
C ALA A 301 -20.64 -0.24 3.83
N ALA A 302 -20.75 -0.74 2.60
CA ALA A 302 -19.60 -0.99 1.75
C ALA A 302 -19.90 -0.68 0.29
N LEU A 303 -18.87 -0.30 -0.47
CA LEU A 303 -18.95 -0.17 -1.91
C LEU A 303 -19.22 -1.54 -2.56
N ASP A 304 -20.35 -1.67 -3.25
CA ASP A 304 -20.82 -2.92 -3.84
C ASP A 304 -19.90 -3.45 -4.95
N THR A 305 -19.23 -2.56 -5.67
CA THR A 305 -18.28 -2.91 -6.73
C THR A 305 -16.96 -3.49 -6.23
N ILE A 306 -16.72 -3.62 -4.92
CA ILE A 306 -15.50 -4.26 -4.40
C ILE A 306 -15.57 -5.79 -4.47
N LEU A 307 -16.76 -6.40 -4.40
CA LEU A 307 -16.88 -7.86 -4.39
C LEU A 307 -16.54 -8.45 -5.77
N ASP A 308 -15.65 -9.45 -5.80
CA ASP A 308 -15.28 -10.21 -7.01
C ASP A 308 -14.92 -9.33 -8.22
N SER A 309 -14.28 -8.19 -7.95
CA SER A 309 -13.98 -7.18 -8.96
C SER A 309 -12.49 -6.90 -9.11
N LYS A 310 -12.17 -6.00 -10.04
CA LYS A 310 -10.82 -5.50 -10.30
C LYS A 310 -10.26 -4.65 -9.16
N ILE A 311 -11.12 -4.20 -8.25
CA ILE A 311 -10.78 -3.33 -7.12
C ILE A 311 -11.11 -3.99 -5.78
N ARG A 312 -11.17 -5.33 -5.75
CA ARG A 312 -11.39 -6.10 -4.52
C ARG A 312 -10.33 -5.82 -3.45
N ARG A 313 -10.60 -6.21 -2.21
CA ARG A 313 -9.65 -6.14 -1.09
C ARG A 313 -9.45 -7.53 -0.49
N LEU A 314 -8.26 -7.78 0.04
CA LEU A 314 -7.93 -9.03 0.73
C LEU A 314 -7.67 -8.76 2.20
N VAL A 315 -7.94 -9.74 3.06
CA VAL A 315 -7.79 -9.62 4.50
C VAL A 315 -6.82 -10.64 5.02
N ASP A 316 -5.87 -10.16 5.82
CA ASP A 316 -5.09 -10.97 6.73
C ASP A 316 -5.60 -10.74 8.15
N LEU A 317 -5.89 -11.82 8.88
CA LEU A 317 -6.32 -11.73 10.28
C LEU A 317 -5.18 -12.16 11.20
N PHE A 318 -4.87 -11.31 12.17
CA PHE A 318 -3.90 -11.59 13.21
C PHE A 318 -4.58 -11.71 14.57
N GLU A 319 -4.17 -12.70 15.35
CA GLU A 319 -4.64 -12.94 16.72
C GLU A 319 -3.54 -12.62 17.73
N ARG A 320 -3.90 -11.80 18.71
CA ARG A 320 -3.03 -11.44 19.83
C ARG A 320 -2.89 -12.62 20.79
N GLN A 321 -1.65 -13.07 20.97
CA GLN A 321 -1.28 -14.17 21.85
C GLN A 321 -1.15 -13.70 23.31
N VAL A 322 -1.07 -14.65 24.25
CA VAL A 322 -0.94 -14.38 25.69
C VAL A 322 0.32 -13.57 26.02
N ASP A 323 1.40 -13.78 25.28
CA ASP A 323 2.67 -13.05 25.41
C ASP A 323 2.65 -11.65 24.79
N GLY A 324 1.54 -11.24 24.17
CA GLY A 324 1.35 -9.95 23.52
C GLY A 324 1.79 -9.89 22.05
N THR A 325 2.33 -10.98 21.50
CA THR A 325 2.67 -11.06 20.07
C THR A 325 1.42 -11.26 19.21
N TYR A 326 1.47 -10.89 17.93
CA TYR A 326 0.38 -11.10 16.99
C TYR A 326 0.74 -12.18 15.99
N LYS A 327 -0.13 -13.17 15.82
CA LYS A 327 0.07 -14.32 14.92
C LYS A 327 -0.96 -14.31 13.81
N LEU A 328 -0.52 -14.50 12.56
CA LEU A 328 -1.40 -14.67 11.41
C LEU A 328 -2.23 -15.95 11.58
N VAL A 329 -3.55 -15.83 11.49
CA VAL A 329 -4.52 -16.95 11.58
C VAL A 329 -5.40 -17.10 10.34
N MET A 330 -5.48 -16.06 9.50
CA MET A 330 -6.19 -16.06 8.22
C MET A 330 -5.40 -15.24 7.21
N HIS A 331 -5.36 -15.66 5.95
CA HIS A 331 -4.58 -15.00 4.91
C HIS A 331 -5.36 -14.88 3.60
N ASP A 332 -5.26 -13.73 2.94
CA ASP A 332 -5.76 -13.48 1.58
C ASP A 332 -7.26 -13.80 1.37
N VAL A 333 -8.09 -13.55 2.39
CA VAL A 333 -9.55 -13.73 2.28
C VAL A 333 -10.20 -12.47 1.71
N GLU A 334 -11.09 -12.62 0.73
CA GLU A 334 -11.82 -11.48 0.15
C GLU A 334 -12.59 -10.71 1.23
N PHE A 335 -12.46 -9.39 1.25
CA PHE A 335 -12.92 -8.53 2.36
C PHE A 335 -14.42 -8.59 2.63
N LEU A 336 -15.27 -8.55 1.60
CA LEU A 336 -16.71 -8.60 1.79
C LEU A 336 -17.16 -10.01 2.22
N LYS A 337 -16.48 -11.07 1.75
CA LYS A 337 -16.66 -12.43 2.31
C LYS A 337 -16.23 -12.50 3.77
N PHE A 338 -15.10 -11.89 4.13
CA PHE A 338 -14.59 -11.84 5.50
C PHE A 338 -15.60 -11.16 6.44
N LEU A 339 -16.18 -10.03 6.03
CA LEU A 339 -17.21 -9.32 6.80
C LEU A 339 -18.42 -10.22 7.10
N GLY A 340 -18.86 -11.04 6.13
CA GLY A 340 -19.90 -12.04 6.36
C GLY A 340 -19.49 -13.13 7.37
N ILE A 341 -18.24 -13.60 7.33
CA ILE A 341 -17.70 -14.59 8.28
C ILE A 341 -17.70 -14.03 9.71
N VAL A 342 -17.34 -12.76 9.87
CA VAL A 342 -17.33 -12.08 11.18
C VAL A 342 -18.68 -11.46 11.55
N GLY A 343 -19.76 -11.84 10.87
CA GLY A 343 -21.13 -11.55 11.28
C GLY A 343 -21.64 -10.15 10.96
N TYR A 344 -20.99 -9.40 10.05
CA TYR A 344 -21.52 -8.14 9.55
C TYR A 344 -22.56 -8.38 8.45
N HIS A 345 -23.71 -7.73 8.59
CA HIS A 345 -24.63 -7.45 7.48
C HIS A 345 -24.08 -6.30 6.65
N ILE A 346 -23.96 -6.51 5.33
CA ILE A 346 -23.39 -5.54 4.41
C ILE A 346 -24.53 -4.79 3.72
N ILE A 347 -24.59 -3.48 3.93
CA ILE A 347 -25.49 -2.56 3.24
C ILE A 347 -24.74 -2.04 1.99
N PRO A 348 -25.13 -2.46 0.77
CA PRO A 348 -24.41 -2.08 -0.44
C PRO A 348 -24.68 -0.61 -0.80
N LEU A 349 -23.61 0.14 -1.06
CA LEU A 349 -23.63 1.48 -1.64
C LEU A 349 -22.90 1.47 -2.99
N THR A 350 -23.35 2.30 -3.93
CA THR A 350 -22.86 2.32 -5.32
C THR A 350 -21.67 3.27 -5.48
N GLU A 351 -20.97 3.22 -6.61
CA GLU A 351 -19.91 4.20 -6.93
C GLU A 351 -20.42 5.65 -6.90
N THR A 352 -21.67 5.90 -7.34
CA THR A 352 -22.29 7.23 -7.26
C THR A 352 -22.54 7.68 -5.81
N ASP A 353 -22.79 6.75 -4.89
CA ASP A 353 -22.89 7.07 -3.47
C ASP A 353 -21.50 7.41 -2.92
N GLN A 354 -20.48 6.62 -3.27
CA GLN A 354 -19.08 6.82 -2.87
C GLN A 354 -18.53 8.17 -3.37
N GLN A 355 -18.76 8.54 -4.63
CA GLN A 355 -18.40 9.85 -5.18
C GLN A 355 -19.09 11.03 -4.47
N ARG A 356 -20.22 10.77 -3.82
CA ARG A 356 -20.92 11.76 -2.97
C ARG A 356 -20.54 11.66 -1.50
N TYR A 357 -19.46 10.91 -1.19
CA TYR A 357 -18.98 10.62 0.15
C TYR A 357 -20.00 9.91 1.05
N GLY A 358 -20.94 9.16 0.46
CA GLY A 358 -21.99 8.44 1.16
C GLY A 358 -21.51 7.40 2.17
N LEU A 359 -20.28 6.89 1.99
CA LEU A 359 -19.60 5.95 2.91
C LEU A 359 -18.83 6.66 4.04
N ASN A 360 -18.53 7.96 3.89
CA ASN A 360 -17.72 8.73 4.84
C ASN A 360 -18.58 9.42 5.91
N PHE A 361 -19.62 8.73 6.39
CA PHE A 361 -20.47 9.20 7.48
C PHE A 361 -19.81 8.99 8.85
N LEU A 362 -20.22 9.78 9.85
CA LEU A 362 -19.76 9.61 11.22
C LEU A 362 -20.79 8.85 12.06
N ASN A 363 -20.37 7.77 12.71
CA ASN A 363 -21.16 7.09 13.73
C ASN A 363 -20.86 7.67 15.12
N ILE A 364 -21.85 8.33 15.73
CA ILE A 364 -21.76 8.90 17.09
C ILE A 364 -22.32 7.96 18.16
N GLY A 365 -22.69 6.74 17.77
CA GLY A 365 -22.98 5.57 18.60
C GLY A 365 -24.44 5.11 18.58
N ASN A 366 -24.66 3.83 18.93
CA ASN A 366 -25.97 3.17 18.88
C ASN A 366 -26.66 3.29 17.50
N GLY A 367 -25.88 3.17 16.43
CA GLY A 367 -26.33 3.35 15.05
C GLY A 367 -26.68 4.77 14.67
N HIS A 368 -26.37 5.76 15.51
CA HIS A 368 -26.67 7.15 15.20
C HIS A 368 -25.64 7.71 14.22
N LEU A 369 -26.05 7.91 12.97
CA LEU A 369 -25.20 8.36 11.88
C LEU A 369 -25.42 9.84 11.55
N ILE A 370 -24.33 10.54 11.26
CA ILE A 370 -24.34 11.86 10.61
C ILE A 370 -23.79 11.68 9.20
N CYS A 371 -24.65 11.84 8.20
CA CYS A 371 -24.36 11.53 6.80
C CYS A 371 -24.25 12.81 5.94
N PRO A 372 -23.32 12.85 4.96
CA PRO A 372 -23.20 13.98 4.04
C PRO A 372 -24.16 13.90 2.83
N ASP A 373 -24.69 12.70 2.53
CA ASP A 373 -25.52 12.45 1.34
C ASP A 373 -26.87 11.83 1.69
N MET A 374 -27.94 12.40 1.12
CA MET A 374 -29.32 12.00 1.37
C MET A 374 -29.67 10.64 0.76
N GLU A 375 -29.16 10.34 -0.44
CA GLU A 375 -29.52 9.09 -1.12
C GLU A 375 -28.86 7.88 -0.46
N SER A 376 -27.61 8.01 -0.06
CA SER A 376 -26.87 7.02 0.73
C SER A 376 -27.53 6.80 2.09
N ALA A 377 -27.89 7.87 2.79
CA ALA A 377 -28.62 7.81 4.05
C ALA A 377 -29.98 7.08 3.91
N ARG A 378 -30.71 7.31 2.81
CA ARG A 378 -31.97 6.60 2.53
C ARG A 378 -31.77 5.12 2.30
N LYS A 379 -30.67 4.70 1.66
CA LYS A 379 -30.35 3.28 1.47
C LYS A 379 -30.09 2.61 2.82
N ILE A 380 -29.26 3.23 3.67
CA ILE A 380 -29.00 2.76 5.03
C ILE A 380 -30.29 2.68 5.86
N ALA A 381 -31.11 3.73 5.84
CA ALA A 381 -32.35 3.80 6.62
C ALA A 381 -33.43 2.79 6.19
N LYS A 382 -33.39 2.31 4.94
CA LYS A 382 -34.32 1.29 4.43
C LYS A 382 -33.92 -0.12 4.84
N ASP A 383 -32.64 -0.34 5.13
CA ASP A 383 -32.13 -1.64 5.53
C ASP A 383 -32.55 -1.95 6.97
N LEU A 384 -32.92 -3.20 7.24
CA LEU A 384 -33.40 -3.64 8.55
C LEU A 384 -32.31 -3.56 9.64
N HIS A 385 -31.03 -3.54 9.26
CA HIS A 385 -29.90 -3.40 10.18
C HIS A 385 -29.47 -1.94 10.39
N GLY A 386 -29.98 -0.98 9.60
CA GLY A 386 -29.76 0.46 9.75
C GLY A 386 -30.66 1.10 10.82
N THR A 387 -30.63 0.56 12.05
CA THR A 387 -31.69 0.78 13.07
C THR A 387 -31.59 2.07 13.88
N GLY A 388 -30.47 2.81 13.81
CA GLY A 388 -30.25 4.02 14.59
C GLY A 388 -30.77 5.30 13.93
N LYS A 389 -30.61 6.44 14.63
CA LYS A 389 -31.03 7.75 14.11
C LYS A 389 -30.08 8.20 12.99
N ILE A 390 -30.60 8.64 11.85
CA ILE A 390 -29.78 9.16 10.74
C ILE A 390 -30.09 10.65 10.54
N GLU A 391 -29.06 11.49 10.67
CA GLU A 391 -29.12 12.92 10.39
C GLU A 391 -28.29 13.25 9.16
N VAL A 392 -28.91 13.87 8.15
CA VAL A 392 -28.22 14.29 6.92
C VAL A 392 -27.91 15.77 7.01
N ILE A 393 -26.66 16.15 6.73
CA ILE A 393 -26.22 17.55 6.66
C ILE A 393 -25.57 17.83 5.31
N ASP A 394 -25.75 19.05 4.79
CA ASP A 394 -24.97 19.50 3.63
C ASP A 394 -23.52 19.75 4.06
N TYR A 395 -22.60 19.16 3.32
CA TYR A 395 -21.16 19.16 3.60
C TYR A 395 -20.32 19.23 2.32
N LYS A 396 -20.91 19.70 1.22
CA LYS A 396 -20.32 19.62 -0.12
C LYS A 396 -19.06 20.48 -0.27
N HIS A 397 -19.04 21.69 0.29
CA HIS A 397 -17.89 22.57 0.18
C HIS A 397 -16.70 22.13 1.03
N VAL A 398 -16.93 21.47 2.18
CA VAL A 398 -15.86 20.77 2.89
C VAL A 398 -15.42 19.53 2.11
N SER A 399 -16.38 18.78 1.53
CA SER A 399 -16.09 17.56 0.76
C SER A 399 -15.23 17.79 -0.48
N ALA A 400 -15.31 18.99 -1.07
CA ALA A 400 -14.43 19.40 -2.17
C ALA A 400 -12.92 19.42 -1.81
N MET A 401 -12.55 19.25 -0.54
CA MET A 401 -11.16 19.14 -0.09
C MET A 401 -10.66 17.68 0.02
N TYR A 402 -11.29 16.69 -0.62
CA TYR A 402 -10.97 15.24 -0.58
C TYR A 402 -11.33 14.49 0.73
N GLY A 403 -12.40 14.88 1.41
CA GLY A 403 -12.86 14.13 2.60
C GLY A 403 -14.16 14.68 3.18
N SER A 404 -14.89 13.88 3.96
CA SER A 404 -16.21 14.28 4.48
C SER A 404 -16.26 14.24 6.01
N ILE A 405 -17.46 14.03 6.56
CA ILE A 405 -17.74 14.15 8.00
C ILE A 405 -16.87 13.22 8.85
N HIS A 406 -16.62 11.98 8.38
CA HIS A 406 -15.74 11.06 9.10
C HIS A 406 -14.28 11.54 9.08
N CYS A 407 -13.77 11.95 7.90
CA CYS A 407 -12.41 12.47 7.76
C CYS A 407 -12.18 13.76 8.56
N SER A 408 -13.19 14.64 8.65
CA SER A 408 -13.08 15.94 9.35
C SER A 408 -13.23 15.84 10.87
N THR A 409 -13.41 14.63 11.40
CA THR A 409 -13.62 14.39 12.83
C THR A 409 -12.66 13.35 13.37
N GLN A 410 -12.02 13.67 14.50
CA GLN A 410 -11.36 12.67 15.33
C GLN A 410 -12.17 12.46 16.60
N VAL A 411 -12.86 11.33 16.69
CA VAL A 411 -13.36 10.90 18.00
C VAL A 411 -12.15 10.58 18.86
N VAL A 412 -12.10 11.08 20.09
CA VAL A 412 -11.00 10.80 21.04
C VAL A 412 -11.49 10.11 22.31
N SER A 413 -12.79 10.13 22.58
CA SER A 413 -13.41 9.42 23.69
C SER A 413 -14.79 8.92 23.31
N ARG A 414 -15.06 7.65 23.63
CA ARG A 414 -16.37 7.00 23.53
C ARG A 414 -16.77 6.43 24.91
N GLU A 415 -18.07 6.33 25.21
CA GLU A 415 -18.55 5.73 26.46
C GLU A 415 -18.14 4.25 26.52
N ARG A 416 -17.44 3.85 27.58
CA ARG A 416 -17.17 2.43 27.85
C ARG A 416 -18.45 1.79 28.38
N SER A 417 -19.02 0.88 27.60
CA SER A 417 -20.05 -0.03 28.09
C SER A 417 -19.39 -1.37 28.44
N GLU A 418 -19.47 -1.79 29.70
CA GLU A 418 -19.13 -3.16 30.13
C GLU A 418 -20.09 -4.20 29.53
N VAL A 419 -21.24 -3.76 28.99
CA VAL A 419 -22.40 -4.59 28.65
C VAL A 419 -22.45 -4.94 27.15
N ASN A 420 -21.71 -4.26 26.27
CA ASN A 420 -21.87 -4.37 24.81
C ASN A 420 -20.65 -4.93 24.05
N ALA A 421 -19.66 -5.52 24.72
CA ALA A 421 -18.73 -6.40 24.02
C ALA A 421 -19.48 -7.69 23.66
N LYS A 422 -20.22 -7.67 22.54
CA LYS A 422 -20.69 -8.93 21.95
C LYS A 422 -19.44 -9.80 21.78
N PRO A 423 -19.42 -11.04 22.30
CA PRO A 423 -18.28 -11.92 22.09
C PRO A 423 -18.01 -12.02 20.59
N THR A 424 -16.74 -11.99 20.19
CA THR A 424 -16.36 -12.17 18.79
C THR A 424 -17.14 -13.35 18.21
N PRO A 425 -17.81 -13.22 17.04
CA PRO A 425 -18.38 -14.39 16.39
C PRO A 425 -17.28 -15.45 16.28
N LYS A 426 -17.57 -16.68 16.73
CA LYS A 426 -16.62 -17.79 16.59
C LYS A 426 -16.27 -17.90 15.11
N ILE A 427 -15.08 -17.46 14.74
CA ILE A 427 -14.62 -17.51 13.36
C ILE A 427 -14.55 -18.98 12.99
N ASP A 428 -15.33 -19.38 11.98
CA ASP A 428 -15.25 -20.73 11.44
C ASP A 428 -13.98 -20.84 10.59
N TYR A 429 -12.87 -21.19 11.24
CA TYR A 429 -11.59 -21.40 10.56
C TYR A 429 -11.64 -22.52 9.52
N SER A 430 -12.64 -23.41 9.55
CA SER A 430 -12.78 -24.48 8.56
C SER A 430 -13.25 -23.99 7.18
N ALA A 431 -13.81 -22.78 7.10
CA ALA A 431 -14.22 -22.14 5.85
C ALA A 431 -13.05 -21.45 5.11
N LEU A 432 -11.84 -21.49 5.67
CA LEU A 432 -10.67 -20.78 5.13
C LEU A 432 -9.90 -21.63 4.13
N PRO A 433 -9.36 -21.03 3.04
CA PRO A 433 -8.44 -21.74 2.18
C PRO A 433 -7.22 -22.21 2.99
N PRO A 434 -6.80 -23.48 2.87
CA PRO A 434 -5.64 -23.96 3.59
C PRO A 434 -4.39 -23.18 3.18
N LEU A 435 -3.53 -22.87 4.15
CA LEU A 435 -2.15 -22.45 3.85
C LEU A 435 -1.51 -23.53 2.96
N TRP A 436 -0.74 -23.11 1.95
CA TRP A 436 -0.28 -24.05 0.93
C TRP A 436 0.52 -25.21 1.55
N PRO A 437 0.22 -26.47 1.18
CA PRO A 437 0.92 -27.63 1.73
C PRO A 437 2.31 -27.73 1.09
N ALA A 438 3.36 -27.67 1.90
CA ALA A 438 4.75 -27.77 1.44
C ALA A 438 5.22 -29.20 1.07
N SER A 439 4.34 -30.20 1.16
CA SER A 439 4.67 -31.61 0.91
C SER A 439 3.75 -32.21 -0.15
N ARG A 440 4.11 -32.03 -1.42
CA ARG A 440 3.51 -32.75 -2.55
C ARG A 440 4.57 -33.65 -3.21
N PRO A 441 4.16 -34.75 -3.86
CA PRO A 441 5.09 -35.51 -4.71
C PRO A 441 5.66 -34.60 -5.79
N ARG A 442 6.87 -34.90 -6.28
CA ARG A 442 7.52 -34.12 -7.32
C ARG A 442 6.61 -34.03 -8.55
N ARG A 443 6.31 -32.80 -8.99
CA ARG A 443 5.48 -32.49 -10.16
C ARG A 443 6.15 -31.44 -11.02
N GLN A 444 5.77 -31.39 -12.30
CA GLN A 444 6.19 -30.31 -13.19
C GLN A 444 5.50 -28.99 -12.85
N THR A 445 4.25 -29.07 -12.38
CA THR A 445 3.38 -27.92 -12.13
C THR A 445 2.67 -28.01 -10.77
N THR A 446 2.00 -26.92 -10.39
CA THR A 446 1.27 -26.72 -9.13
C THR A 446 0.01 -25.89 -9.37
N ASP A 447 -0.95 -25.98 -8.45
CA ASP A 447 -2.14 -25.15 -8.37
C ASP A 447 -1.94 -23.93 -7.47
N THR A 448 -0.77 -23.82 -6.83
CA THR A 448 -0.48 -22.82 -5.82
C THR A 448 0.70 -21.96 -6.25
N ILE A 449 0.47 -20.65 -6.29
CA ILE A 449 1.48 -19.68 -6.73
C ILE A 449 1.54 -18.49 -5.77
N MET A 450 2.62 -17.73 -5.87
CA MET A 450 2.74 -16.39 -5.31
C MET A 450 2.78 -15.37 -6.44
N MET A 451 2.15 -14.22 -6.23
CA MET A 451 2.19 -13.05 -7.10
C MET A 451 2.48 -11.79 -6.28
N CYS A 452 3.04 -10.77 -6.93
CA CYS A 452 3.44 -9.53 -6.28
C CYS A 452 2.75 -8.33 -6.94
N PRO A 453 1.99 -7.50 -6.19
CA PRO A 453 1.34 -6.32 -6.75
C PRO A 453 2.36 -5.32 -7.30
N PRO A 454 2.12 -4.71 -8.49
CA PRO A 454 3.03 -3.77 -9.14
C PRO A 454 3.01 -2.36 -8.50
N THR A 455 3.19 -2.27 -7.17
CA THR A 455 3.07 -1.03 -6.40
C THR A 455 4.21 -0.04 -6.65
N GLY A 456 5.41 -0.49 -7.02
CA GLY A 456 6.51 0.38 -7.45
C GLY A 456 6.67 0.49 -8.95
N PHE A 457 5.77 -0.11 -9.75
CA PHE A 457 6.05 -0.45 -11.14
C PHE A 457 6.29 0.77 -12.04
N PHE A 458 7.46 0.77 -12.67
CA PHE A 458 7.89 1.73 -13.67
C PHE A 458 9.07 1.16 -14.47
N TYR A 459 9.68 1.97 -15.33
CA TYR A 459 10.90 1.60 -16.02
C TYR A 459 12.10 1.49 -15.06
N ASN A 460 12.70 0.30 -14.97
CA ASN A 460 13.92 0.08 -14.20
C ASN A 460 15.18 0.40 -15.01
N HIS A 461 15.81 1.54 -14.75
CA HIS A 461 17.06 1.94 -15.42
C HIS A 461 18.23 0.94 -15.22
N GLN A 462 18.32 0.27 -14.07
CA GLN A 462 19.39 -0.69 -13.82
C GLN A 462 19.19 -1.97 -14.65
N ALA A 463 17.97 -2.51 -14.66
CA ALA A 463 17.63 -3.72 -15.39
C ALA A 463 17.56 -3.50 -16.91
N ALA A 464 17.24 -2.29 -17.37
CA ALA A 464 17.19 -1.99 -18.80
C ALA A 464 18.57 -1.97 -19.49
N SER A 465 19.66 -1.94 -18.71
CA SER A 465 21.03 -1.99 -19.26
C SER A 465 21.33 -3.32 -19.98
N ASP A 466 20.67 -4.40 -19.60
CA ASP A 466 20.81 -5.74 -20.19
C ASP A 466 19.48 -6.41 -20.58
N ASN A 467 18.32 -5.82 -20.23
CA ASN A 467 17.01 -6.26 -20.71
C ASN A 467 16.60 -5.49 -21.97
N THR A 468 16.79 -6.11 -23.14
CA THR A 468 16.45 -5.52 -24.45
C THR A 468 14.95 -5.45 -24.75
N PHE A 469 14.10 -6.06 -23.92
CA PHE A 469 12.65 -6.08 -24.08
C PHE A 469 11.96 -4.87 -23.44
N MET A 470 12.68 -4.07 -22.65
CA MET A 470 12.14 -2.88 -21.98
C MET A 470 12.10 -1.66 -22.91
N ILE A 471 10.98 -0.95 -22.87
CA ILE A 471 10.74 0.29 -23.60
C ILE A 471 10.54 1.41 -22.57
N TYR A 472 11.18 2.56 -22.79
CA TYR A 472 10.99 3.71 -21.92
C TYR A 472 9.58 4.30 -22.12
N PRO A 473 8.80 4.53 -21.04
CA PRO A 473 7.42 5.00 -21.17
C PRO A 473 7.34 6.48 -21.56
N HIS A 474 6.27 6.84 -22.26
CA HIS A 474 5.89 8.24 -22.55
C HIS A 474 4.88 8.81 -21.54
N LEU A 475 4.64 8.07 -20.46
CA LEU A 475 3.68 8.37 -19.41
C LEU A 475 4.41 8.63 -18.09
N THR A 476 3.76 9.34 -17.18
CA THR A 476 4.27 9.52 -15.80
C THR A 476 4.28 8.20 -15.03
N GLN A 477 5.09 8.13 -13.98
CA GLN A 477 5.16 6.94 -13.11
C GLN A 477 3.79 6.54 -12.56
N ASN A 478 2.99 7.50 -12.09
CA ASN A 478 1.66 7.23 -11.55
C ASN A 478 0.72 6.64 -12.61
N GLN A 479 0.76 7.14 -13.84
CA GLN A 479 -0.06 6.61 -14.94
C GLN A 479 0.34 5.17 -15.30
N VAL A 480 1.64 4.89 -15.41
CA VAL A 480 2.15 3.53 -15.69
C VAL A 480 1.76 2.56 -14.58
N GLN A 481 1.96 2.95 -13.32
CA GLN A 481 1.61 2.14 -12.15
C GLN A 481 0.11 1.80 -12.14
N ARG A 482 -0.78 2.77 -12.38
CA ARG A 482 -2.24 2.53 -12.45
C ARG A 482 -2.62 1.55 -13.55
N LEU A 483 -2.02 1.67 -14.73
CA LEU A 483 -2.29 0.76 -15.84
C LEU A 483 -1.77 -0.66 -15.53
N ALA A 484 -0.55 -0.78 -15.02
CA ALA A 484 0.03 -2.06 -14.62
C ALA A 484 -0.77 -2.74 -13.50
N MET A 485 -1.27 -1.97 -12.53
CA MET A 485 -2.14 -2.48 -11.47
C MET A 485 -3.45 -3.05 -12.02
N LYS A 486 -4.06 -2.37 -13.01
CA LYS A 486 -5.26 -2.86 -13.69
C LYS A 486 -5.00 -4.17 -14.44
N GLU A 487 -3.91 -4.24 -15.20
CA GLU A 487 -3.48 -5.45 -15.92
C GLU A 487 -3.23 -6.61 -14.94
N TYR A 488 -2.51 -6.35 -13.86
CA TYR A 488 -2.23 -7.30 -12.79
C TYR A 488 -3.51 -7.83 -12.12
N SER A 489 -4.44 -6.93 -11.79
CA SER A 489 -5.70 -7.29 -11.13
C SER A 489 -6.55 -8.23 -11.99
N GLU A 490 -6.62 -7.96 -13.30
CA GLU A 490 -7.29 -8.83 -14.28
C GLU A 490 -6.59 -10.17 -14.43
N PHE A 491 -5.26 -10.15 -14.50
CA PHE A 491 -4.47 -11.36 -14.60
C PHE A 491 -4.67 -12.27 -13.38
N HIS A 492 -4.61 -11.70 -12.16
CA HIS A 492 -4.92 -12.43 -10.95
C HIS A 492 -6.37 -12.96 -10.96
N ARG A 493 -7.36 -12.14 -11.35
CA ARG A 493 -8.78 -12.57 -11.38
C ARG A 493 -8.96 -13.75 -12.33
N MET A 494 -8.32 -13.73 -13.49
CA MET A 494 -8.34 -14.86 -14.43
C MET A 494 -7.80 -16.14 -13.77
N LEU A 495 -6.64 -16.07 -13.11
CA LEU A 495 -6.04 -17.22 -12.42
C LEU A 495 -6.96 -17.78 -11.33
N THR A 496 -7.51 -16.92 -10.47
CA THR A 496 -8.34 -17.36 -9.33
C THR A 496 -9.76 -17.73 -9.74
N SER A 497 -10.46 -16.85 -10.46
CA SER A 497 -11.88 -17.00 -10.75
C SER A 497 -12.12 -17.96 -11.92
N ASP A 498 -11.28 -17.91 -12.96
CA ASP A 498 -11.52 -18.69 -14.19
C ASP A 498 -10.85 -20.09 -14.13
N PHE A 499 -9.78 -20.25 -13.34
CA PHE A 499 -9.04 -21.52 -13.21
C PHE A 499 -8.96 -22.09 -11.78
N GLY A 500 -9.35 -21.33 -10.75
CA GLY A 500 -9.31 -21.81 -9.37
C GLY A 500 -7.89 -21.95 -8.80
N ILE A 501 -6.90 -21.28 -9.40
CA ILE A 501 -5.52 -21.27 -8.90
C ILE A 501 -5.49 -20.60 -7.52
N ASN A 502 -4.74 -21.20 -6.60
CA ASN A 502 -4.51 -20.67 -5.25
C ASN A 502 -3.38 -19.64 -5.30
N VAL A 503 -3.74 -18.36 -5.38
CA VAL A 503 -2.79 -17.24 -5.49
C VAL A 503 -2.56 -16.59 -4.13
N HIS A 504 -1.31 -16.56 -3.69
CA HIS A 504 -0.88 -15.87 -2.47
C HIS A 504 -0.17 -14.57 -2.81
N MET A 505 -0.37 -13.55 -1.98
CA MET A 505 0.12 -12.21 -2.26
C MET A 505 1.43 -11.94 -1.54
N ALA A 506 2.49 -11.63 -2.27
CA ALA A 506 3.73 -11.08 -1.73
C ALA A 506 3.50 -9.66 -1.18
N ILE A 507 4.31 -9.29 -0.19
CA ILE A 507 4.33 -7.93 0.33
C ILE A 507 5.19 -7.06 -0.59
N SER A 508 4.60 -5.97 -1.10
CA SER A 508 5.29 -4.94 -1.86
C SER A 508 4.71 -3.57 -1.53
N ASP A 509 5.31 -2.88 -0.57
CA ASP A 509 4.98 -1.51 -0.16
C ASP A 509 6.08 -0.50 -0.56
N ARG A 510 7.02 -0.94 -1.42
CA ARG A 510 8.18 -0.18 -1.85
C ARG A 510 8.01 0.40 -3.24
N ILE A 511 8.22 1.70 -3.37
CA ILE A 511 8.19 2.41 -4.66
C ILE A 511 9.52 2.34 -5.42
N ASP A 512 10.61 1.93 -4.78
CA ASP A 512 11.97 1.89 -5.34
C ASP A 512 12.33 0.54 -5.99
N THR A 513 11.39 -0.42 -5.99
CA THR A 513 11.53 -1.75 -6.58
C THR A 513 10.56 -1.94 -7.76
N PRO A 514 10.83 -1.30 -8.93
CA PRO A 514 9.91 -1.30 -10.07
C PRO A 514 9.64 -2.70 -10.67
N ASP A 515 10.58 -3.62 -10.53
CA ASP A 515 10.49 -4.98 -11.08
C ASP A 515 9.98 -6.02 -10.05
N ALA A 516 9.48 -5.59 -8.88
CA ALA A 516 9.03 -6.49 -7.82
C ALA A 516 7.90 -7.45 -8.25
N VAL A 517 7.14 -7.08 -9.29
CA VAL A 517 6.14 -7.96 -9.93
C VAL A 517 6.77 -9.26 -10.48
N PHE A 518 8.07 -9.27 -10.79
CA PHE A 518 8.81 -10.42 -11.32
C PHE A 518 9.53 -11.24 -10.23
N LEU A 519 8.75 -11.65 -9.22
CA LEU A 519 9.22 -12.25 -7.97
C LEU A 519 10.03 -13.56 -8.10
N LYS A 520 9.81 -14.35 -9.15
CA LYS A 520 10.46 -15.67 -9.34
C LYS A 520 11.98 -15.60 -9.56
N ASN A 521 12.51 -14.40 -9.73
CA ASN A 521 13.92 -14.16 -10.03
C ASN A 521 14.79 -14.18 -8.77
N TRP A 522 14.20 -13.96 -7.57
CA TRP A 522 14.95 -13.94 -6.32
C TRP A 522 14.71 -15.16 -5.42
N PHE A 523 13.67 -15.96 -5.68
CA PHE A 523 13.49 -17.26 -5.02
C PHE A 523 12.79 -18.30 -5.90
N SER A 524 12.88 -19.55 -5.47
CA SER A 524 12.07 -20.66 -5.96
C SER A 524 11.84 -21.68 -4.85
N THR A 525 10.86 -22.54 -5.07
CA THR A 525 10.46 -23.58 -4.12
C THR A 525 10.49 -24.94 -4.82
N HIS A 526 10.79 -25.98 -4.04
CA HIS A 526 11.04 -27.32 -4.54
C HIS A 526 10.54 -28.37 -3.57
N ALA A 527 9.63 -29.21 -4.06
CA ALA A 527 9.31 -30.48 -3.45
C ALA A 527 10.21 -31.58 -4.03
N THR A 528 10.72 -32.46 -3.17
CA THR A 528 11.47 -33.66 -3.60
C THR A 528 10.72 -34.91 -3.14
N GLU A 529 10.67 -35.92 -4.00
CA GLU A 529 10.02 -37.19 -3.66
C GLU A 529 10.77 -37.84 -2.49
N GLY A 530 10.14 -37.85 -1.31
CA GLY A 530 10.74 -38.35 -0.07
C GLY A 530 11.83 -37.46 0.55
N GLY A 531 12.03 -36.23 0.06
CA GLY A 531 13.01 -35.28 0.63
C GLY A 531 12.38 -34.02 1.20
N GLU A 532 13.21 -33.19 1.83
CA GLU A 532 12.77 -32.01 2.57
C GLU A 532 12.28 -30.87 1.64
N PRO A 533 11.13 -30.24 1.95
CA PRO A 533 10.67 -29.04 1.24
C PRO A 533 11.74 -27.96 1.27
N THR A 534 12.20 -27.53 0.09
CA THR A 534 13.36 -26.66 -0.04
C THR A 534 12.98 -25.33 -0.69
N MET A 535 13.36 -24.23 -0.05
CA MET A 535 13.36 -22.89 -0.62
C MET A 535 14.79 -22.50 -1.01
N VAL A 536 14.95 -21.86 -2.16
CA VAL A 536 16.24 -21.30 -2.61
C VAL A 536 16.12 -19.79 -2.75
N LEU A 537 17.09 -19.05 -2.21
CA LEU A 537 17.26 -17.61 -2.41
C LEU A 537 18.40 -17.36 -3.40
N TYR A 538 18.18 -16.45 -4.35
CA TYR A 538 19.04 -16.27 -5.51
C TYR A 538 19.74 -14.91 -5.54
N PRO A 539 21.01 -14.87 -6.02
CA PRO A 539 21.73 -13.63 -6.26
C PRO A 539 21.24 -12.94 -7.53
N MET A 540 20.87 -11.66 -7.41
CA MET A 540 20.39 -10.82 -8.51
C MET A 540 21.43 -9.80 -8.97
N ARG A 541 21.50 -9.60 -10.29
CA ARG A 541 22.50 -8.72 -10.90
C ARG A 541 22.25 -7.26 -10.54
N ALA A 542 21.06 -6.77 -10.84
CA ALA A 542 20.66 -5.39 -10.59
C ALA A 542 20.55 -5.13 -9.08
N GLN A 543 21.20 -4.07 -8.59
CA GLN A 543 21.32 -3.80 -7.16
C GLN A 543 19.98 -3.40 -6.55
N ASN A 544 19.18 -2.59 -7.26
CA ASN A 544 17.85 -2.22 -6.77
C ASN A 544 16.90 -3.42 -6.67
N ARG A 545 17.07 -4.44 -7.52
CA ARG A 545 16.25 -5.65 -7.43
C ARG A 545 16.51 -6.43 -6.14
N ARG A 546 17.72 -6.35 -5.57
CA ARG A 546 18.09 -7.05 -4.31
C ARG A 546 17.21 -6.67 -3.12
N THR A 547 16.61 -5.48 -3.14
CA THR A 547 15.68 -5.00 -2.11
C THR A 547 14.23 -5.45 -2.32
N GLU A 548 13.92 -6.15 -3.43
CA GLU A 548 12.64 -6.87 -3.64
C GLU A 548 12.45 -8.01 -2.63
N ARG A 549 13.54 -8.46 -2.00
CA ARG A 549 13.56 -9.47 -0.94
C ARG A 549 13.08 -8.87 0.38
N VAL A 550 11.76 -8.73 0.49
CA VAL A 550 11.09 -8.22 1.70
C VAL A 550 11.19 -9.27 2.82
N PRO A 551 11.78 -8.94 3.99
CA PRO A 551 11.97 -9.88 5.11
C PRO A 551 10.70 -10.60 5.54
N GLU A 552 9.57 -9.91 5.53
CA GLU A 552 8.26 -10.42 5.93
C GLU A 552 7.78 -11.53 4.97
N THR A 553 7.87 -11.29 3.66
CA THR A 553 7.56 -12.29 2.63
C THR A 553 8.48 -13.51 2.77
N ILE A 554 9.78 -13.28 3.02
CA ILE A 554 10.76 -14.35 3.22
C ILE A 554 10.45 -15.16 4.48
N ASN A 555 10.18 -14.51 5.61
CA ASN A 555 9.89 -15.19 6.87
C ASN A 555 8.60 -16.00 6.77
N ARG A 556 7.59 -15.48 6.06
CA ARG A 556 6.38 -16.22 5.73
C ARG A 556 6.68 -17.44 4.86
N LEU A 557 7.54 -17.33 3.85
CA LEU A 557 7.94 -18.51 3.06
C LEU A 557 8.71 -19.52 3.92
N LYS A 558 9.70 -19.07 4.69
CA LYS A 558 10.57 -19.90 5.54
C LYS A 558 9.79 -20.72 6.59
N SER A 559 8.64 -20.25 7.06
CA SER A 559 7.81 -21.02 8.00
C SER A 559 7.20 -22.28 7.38
N HIS A 560 7.18 -22.39 6.04
CA HIS A 560 6.66 -23.53 5.30
C HIS A 560 7.73 -24.48 4.73
N TYR A 561 8.99 -24.04 4.61
CA TYR A 561 10.07 -24.85 4.04
C TYR A 561 11.12 -25.21 5.09
N THR A 562 11.39 -26.50 5.28
CA THR A 562 12.32 -26.98 6.32
C THR A 562 13.78 -26.74 5.96
N LYS A 563 14.09 -26.65 4.65
CA LYS A 563 15.43 -26.37 4.15
C LYS A 563 15.45 -25.06 3.37
N VAL A 564 16.40 -24.20 3.71
CA VAL A 564 16.67 -22.95 2.98
C VAL A 564 18.10 -23.00 2.44
N ILE A 565 18.25 -22.88 1.13
CA ILE A 565 19.54 -22.69 0.46
C ILE A 565 19.64 -21.21 0.11
N ASP A 566 20.61 -20.52 0.69
CA ASP A 566 20.83 -19.10 0.43
C ASP A 566 22.08 -18.90 -0.42
N LEU A 567 21.88 -18.49 -1.68
CA LEU A 567 22.95 -18.19 -2.63
C LEU A 567 23.22 -16.67 -2.76
N THR A 568 22.58 -15.83 -1.96
CA THR A 568 22.70 -14.37 -2.07
C THR A 568 24.09 -13.85 -1.69
N SER A 569 24.88 -14.62 -0.94
CA SER A 569 26.27 -14.26 -0.60
C SER A 569 27.17 -14.05 -1.81
N HIS A 570 26.82 -14.64 -2.96
CA HIS A 570 27.53 -14.43 -4.22
C HIS A 570 27.40 -13.00 -4.78
N GLU A 571 26.42 -12.22 -4.31
CA GLU A 571 26.22 -10.82 -4.73
C GLU A 571 27.32 -9.88 -4.22
N THR A 572 27.98 -10.24 -3.12
CA THR A 572 28.98 -9.42 -2.40
C THR A 572 30.38 -10.02 -2.42
N ALA A 573 30.60 -11.11 -3.17
CA ALA A 573 31.92 -11.69 -3.36
C ALA A 573 32.84 -10.76 -4.18
N GLU A 574 34.16 -10.94 -4.09
CA GLU A 574 35.15 -10.15 -4.87
C GLU A 574 34.89 -10.24 -6.39
N SER A 575 34.47 -11.41 -6.86
CA SER A 575 33.93 -11.64 -8.20
C SER A 575 32.47 -12.08 -8.09
N PRO A 576 31.50 -11.15 -8.18
CA PRO A 576 30.10 -11.48 -8.02
C PRO A 576 29.60 -12.46 -9.07
N LEU A 577 28.80 -13.45 -8.64
CA LEU A 577 28.11 -14.39 -9.51
C LEU A 577 26.60 -14.23 -9.33
N PHE A 578 25.86 -14.32 -10.43
CA PHE A 578 24.40 -14.13 -10.45
C PHE A 578 23.70 -15.36 -11.02
N LEU A 579 22.49 -15.62 -10.53
CA LEU A 579 21.63 -16.71 -10.97
C LEU A 579 20.20 -16.32 -10.64
N GLU A 580 19.53 -15.56 -11.52
CA GLU A 580 18.19 -14.98 -11.25
C GLU A 580 17.04 -16.01 -11.31
N GLY A 581 17.11 -17.02 -10.44
CA GLY A 581 16.06 -17.99 -10.16
C GLY A 581 15.45 -18.63 -11.39
N ASN A 582 14.12 -18.75 -11.39
CA ASN A 582 13.39 -19.43 -12.47
C ASN A 582 13.40 -18.63 -13.79
N GLY A 583 13.91 -17.38 -13.82
CA GLY A 583 14.15 -16.66 -15.08
C GLY A 583 15.28 -17.29 -15.90
N VAL A 584 16.33 -17.76 -15.22
CA VAL A 584 17.52 -18.37 -15.86
C VAL A 584 17.57 -19.90 -15.70
N LEU A 585 16.77 -20.45 -14.79
CA LEU A 585 16.61 -21.89 -14.60
C LEU A 585 15.26 -22.34 -15.18
N VAL A 586 15.27 -22.87 -16.41
CA VAL A 586 14.09 -23.58 -16.93
C VAL A 586 14.20 -25.04 -16.50
N LEU A 587 13.30 -25.45 -15.60
CA LEU A 587 13.36 -26.74 -14.92
C LEU A 587 12.39 -27.74 -15.55
N ASP A 588 12.94 -28.82 -16.07
CA ASP A 588 12.22 -30.07 -16.29
C ASP A 588 12.30 -30.89 -14.99
N ARG A 589 11.30 -30.68 -14.14
CA ARG A 589 11.26 -31.24 -12.79
C ARG A 589 11.02 -32.74 -12.84
N GLN A 590 10.29 -33.25 -13.83
CA GLN A 590 10.03 -34.70 -13.95
C GLN A 590 11.27 -35.46 -14.39
N ASN A 591 12.02 -34.96 -15.38
CA ASN A 591 13.23 -35.61 -15.87
C ASN A 591 14.51 -35.14 -15.16
N MET A 592 14.38 -34.26 -14.17
CA MET A 592 15.48 -33.70 -13.37
C MET A 592 16.57 -33.05 -14.24
N VAL A 593 16.17 -32.18 -15.17
CA VAL A 593 17.09 -31.41 -16.02
C VAL A 593 16.88 -29.91 -15.82
N ALA A 594 17.96 -29.18 -15.61
CA ALA A 594 17.95 -27.72 -15.56
C ALA A 594 18.62 -27.17 -16.83
N TYR A 595 17.83 -26.44 -17.62
CA TYR A 595 18.27 -25.82 -18.85
C TYR A 595 18.62 -24.35 -18.59
N VAL A 596 19.83 -23.96 -18.99
CA VAL A 596 20.38 -22.62 -18.68
C VAL A 596 21.13 -22.04 -19.87
N CYS A 597 20.73 -20.86 -20.32
CA CYS A 597 21.54 -20.01 -21.19
C CYS A 597 22.60 -19.26 -20.37
N GLN A 598 23.80 -19.11 -20.93
CA GLN A 598 24.84 -18.29 -20.33
C GLN A 598 24.55 -16.82 -20.62
N SER A 599 24.44 -16.02 -19.55
CA SER A 599 24.27 -14.58 -19.64
C SER A 599 24.92 -13.88 -18.47
N SER A 600 24.95 -12.55 -18.53
CA SER A 600 25.29 -11.70 -17.39
C SER A 600 24.42 -11.89 -16.13
N ARG A 601 23.25 -12.53 -16.24
CA ARG A 601 22.34 -12.86 -15.12
C ARG A 601 22.35 -14.34 -14.73
N ALA A 602 23.13 -15.16 -15.45
CA ALA A 602 23.17 -16.61 -15.32
C ALA A 602 24.62 -17.15 -15.38
N SER A 603 25.25 -17.27 -14.21
CA SER A 603 26.56 -17.89 -14.09
C SER A 603 26.48 -19.41 -14.28
N VAL A 604 27.21 -19.94 -15.27
CA VAL A 604 27.34 -21.39 -15.51
C VAL A 604 27.93 -22.10 -14.30
N GLN A 605 28.87 -21.46 -13.58
CA GLN A 605 29.46 -22.03 -12.37
C GLN A 605 28.40 -22.21 -11.29
N LEU A 606 27.63 -21.15 -10.99
CA LEU A 606 26.63 -21.17 -9.94
C LEU A 606 25.43 -22.06 -10.32
N ALA A 607 25.07 -22.14 -11.61
CA ALA A 607 24.05 -23.05 -12.10
C ALA A 607 24.44 -24.53 -11.93
N LYS A 608 25.72 -24.90 -12.15
CA LYS A 608 26.22 -26.25 -11.89
C LYS A 608 26.20 -26.60 -10.40
N GLU A 609 26.60 -25.65 -9.54
CA GLU A 609 26.51 -25.79 -8.09
C GLU A 609 25.06 -26.01 -7.65
N TRP A 610 24.13 -25.19 -8.15
CA TRP A 610 22.70 -25.35 -7.90
C TRP A 610 22.20 -26.74 -8.31
N CYS A 611 22.59 -27.21 -9.51
CA CYS A 611 22.22 -28.53 -10.01
C CYS A 611 22.73 -29.65 -9.09
N GLN A 612 23.96 -29.54 -8.59
CA GLN A 612 24.53 -30.49 -7.65
C GLN A 612 23.78 -30.51 -6.31
N LEU A 613 23.45 -29.33 -5.77
CA LEU A 613 22.70 -29.19 -4.51
C LEU A 613 21.27 -29.73 -4.61
N MET A 614 20.64 -29.58 -5.78
CA MET A 614 19.23 -29.91 -6.02
C MET A 614 19.03 -31.27 -6.71
N GLY A 615 20.10 -31.94 -7.13
CA GLY A 615 20.06 -33.24 -7.81
C GLY A 615 19.60 -33.19 -9.27
N TYR A 616 19.75 -32.04 -9.94
CA TYR A 616 19.41 -31.87 -11.36
C TYR A 616 20.62 -32.16 -12.26
N THR A 617 20.36 -32.64 -13.46
CA THR A 617 21.32 -32.68 -14.55
C THR A 617 21.39 -31.30 -15.19
N PHE A 618 22.58 -30.69 -15.22
CA PHE A 618 22.80 -29.41 -15.88
C PHE A 618 22.88 -29.57 -17.40
N PHE A 619 22.10 -28.78 -18.15
CA PHE A 619 22.20 -28.67 -19.61
C PHE A 619 22.42 -27.20 -20.01
N SER A 620 23.55 -26.89 -20.64
CA SER A 620 23.85 -25.53 -21.10
C SER A 620 23.37 -25.30 -22.52
N LEU A 621 22.69 -24.17 -22.75
CA LEU A 621 22.35 -23.67 -24.08
C LEU A 621 23.47 -22.81 -24.68
N GLY A 622 24.60 -22.65 -23.97
CA GLY A 622 25.65 -21.70 -24.35
C GLY A 622 25.13 -20.25 -24.33
N LYS A 623 25.76 -19.38 -25.12
CA LYS A 623 25.30 -18.00 -25.31
C LYS A 623 24.15 -17.97 -26.31
N THR A 624 23.09 -17.26 -25.97
CA THR A 624 21.91 -17.09 -26.82
C THR A 624 21.78 -15.64 -27.27
N LYS A 625 21.30 -15.43 -28.50
CA LYS A 625 21.10 -14.09 -29.07
C LYS A 625 19.70 -13.87 -29.63
N ASP A 626 19.27 -12.62 -29.60
CA ASP A 626 18.01 -12.17 -30.18
C ASP A 626 18.15 -11.80 -31.67
N SER A 627 17.05 -11.37 -32.31
CA SER A 627 17.04 -10.93 -33.72
C SER A 627 17.96 -9.74 -34.03
N HIS A 628 18.41 -9.00 -33.02
CA HIS A 628 19.34 -7.87 -33.14
C HIS A 628 20.77 -8.27 -32.76
N SER A 629 21.06 -9.58 -32.64
CA SER A 629 22.35 -10.12 -32.20
C SER A 629 22.78 -9.67 -30.80
N LYS A 630 21.83 -9.27 -29.95
CA LYS A 630 22.09 -8.97 -28.53
C LYS A 630 21.91 -10.21 -27.68
N GLU A 631 22.63 -10.30 -26.56
CA GLU A 631 22.52 -11.40 -25.60
C GLU A 631 21.09 -11.47 -25.02
N VAL A 632 20.50 -12.66 -24.99
CA VAL A 632 19.24 -12.91 -24.27
C VAL A 632 19.56 -13.18 -22.82
N HIS A 633 19.08 -12.33 -21.91
CA HIS A 633 19.51 -12.31 -20.52
C HIS A 633 18.93 -13.47 -19.68
N HIS A 634 17.75 -14.00 -20.03
CA HIS A 634 17.06 -15.06 -19.29
C HIS A 634 16.70 -16.24 -20.20
N THR A 635 16.73 -17.46 -19.66
CA THR A 635 16.48 -18.70 -20.43
C THR A 635 15.01 -18.87 -20.76
N ASP A 636 14.11 -18.30 -19.96
CA ASP A 636 12.67 -18.38 -20.16
C ASP A 636 12.10 -17.46 -21.24
N PHE A 637 12.96 -16.70 -21.90
CA PHE A 637 12.69 -16.10 -23.20
C PHE A 637 13.05 -17.03 -24.34
N VAL A 638 13.98 -17.97 -24.13
CA VAL A 638 14.43 -18.90 -25.17
C VAL A 638 13.58 -20.16 -25.19
N MET A 639 13.12 -20.62 -24.03
CA MET A 639 12.35 -21.85 -23.92
C MET A 639 11.43 -21.92 -22.69
N SER A 640 10.41 -22.77 -22.79
CA SER A 640 9.58 -23.22 -21.67
C SER A 640 9.34 -24.73 -21.74
N ILE A 641 9.16 -25.36 -20.57
CA ILE A 641 8.87 -26.79 -20.42
C ILE A 641 7.62 -26.97 -19.58
N THR A 642 6.69 -27.77 -20.09
CA THR A 642 5.48 -28.22 -19.41
C THR A 642 5.54 -29.74 -19.22
N THR A 643 4.49 -30.34 -18.65
CA THR A 643 4.43 -31.80 -18.44
C THR A 643 4.57 -32.61 -19.73
N THR A 644 4.15 -32.08 -20.88
CA THR A 644 4.13 -32.84 -22.15
C THR A 644 4.69 -32.08 -23.36
N LEU A 645 4.96 -30.79 -23.23
CA LEU A 645 5.36 -29.90 -24.32
C LEU A 645 6.60 -29.10 -23.94
N ALA A 646 7.53 -28.94 -24.88
CA ALA A 646 8.63 -28.00 -24.80
C ALA A 646 8.53 -26.98 -25.94
N VAL A 647 8.46 -25.70 -25.59
CA VAL A 647 8.46 -24.59 -26.56
C VAL A 647 9.85 -23.99 -26.61
N VAL A 648 10.49 -23.93 -27.78
CA VAL A 648 11.91 -23.55 -27.89
C VAL A 648 12.18 -22.70 -29.13
N CYS A 649 12.94 -21.62 -28.95
CA CYS A 649 13.55 -20.87 -30.03
C CYS A 649 14.97 -21.40 -30.33
N PHE A 650 15.08 -22.41 -31.21
CA PHE A 650 16.39 -22.98 -31.56
C PHE A 650 17.29 -21.96 -32.28
N GLU A 651 16.71 -21.04 -33.05
CA GLU A 651 17.43 -19.95 -33.74
C GLU A 651 18.21 -19.03 -32.78
N ALA A 652 17.80 -18.92 -31.51
CA ALA A 652 18.51 -18.12 -30.52
C ALA A 652 19.83 -18.76 -30.07
N ILE A 653 19.94 -20.08 -30.17
CA ILE A 653 21.12 -20.86 -29.74
C ILE A 653 22.20 -20.77 -30.81
N GLN A 654 23.34 -20.16 -30.46
CA GLN A 654 24.39 -19.84 -31.43
C GLN A 654 25.18 -21.07 -31.90
N ASP A 655 25.29 -22.09 -31.05
CA ASP A 655 25.99 -23.33 -31.35
C ASP A 655 25.01 -24.36 -31.91
N VAL A 656 25.19 -24.70 -33.19
CA VAL A 656 24.33 -25.63 -33.93
C VAL A 656 24.34 -27.03 -33.31
N GLU A 657 25.47 -27.46 -32.74
CA GLU A 657 25.59 -28.78 -32.12
C GLU A 657 24.85 -28.81 -30.78
N ILE A 658 24.92 -27.74 -29.99
CA ILE A 658 24.11 -27.60 -28.77
C ILE A 658 22.62 -27.60 -29.11
N ALA A 659 22.21 -26.88 -30.16
CA ALA A 659 20.81 -26.83 -30.60
C ALA A 659 20.31 -28.22 -31.05
N ARG A 660 21.14 -28.99 -31.78
CA ARG A 660 20.84 -30.37 -32.20
C ARG A 660 20.67 -31.29 -30.99
N GLN A 661 21.62 -31.26 -30.05
CA GLN A 661 21.57 -32.06 -28.82
C GLN A 661 20.36 -31.73 -27.95
N LEU A 662 20.00 -30.43 -27.85
CA LEU A 662 18.81 -30.00 -27.12
C LEU A 662 17.55 -30.57 -27.77
N ARG A 663 17.43 -30.48 -29.10
CA ARG A 663 16.27 -31.00 -29.84
C ARG A 663 16.12 -32.51 -29.61
N GLU A 664 17.19 -33.28 -29.76
CA GLU A 664 17.18 -34.73 -29.53
C GLU A 664 16.78 -35.07 -28.08
N LYS A 665 17.34 -34.36 -27.11
CA LYS A 665 17.04 -34.57 -25.69
C LYS A 665 15.58 -34.28 -25.34
N LEU A 666 15.02 -33.18 -25.86
CA LEU A 666 13.63 -32.80 -25.62
C LEU A 666 12.66 -33.74 -26.34
N SER A 667 12.92 -34.08 -27.61
CA SER A 667 12.06 -35.01 -28.38
C SER A 667 11.99 -36.41 -27.79
N ALA A 668 12.96 -36.81 -26.95
CA ALA A 668 12.91 -38.07 -26.22
C ALA A 668 11.87 -38.10 -25.08
N THR A 669 11.40 -36.94 -24.63
CA THR A 669 10.58 -36.79 -23.42
C THR A 669 9.33 -35.92 -23.61
N HIS A 670 9.33 -35.01 -24.59
CA HIS A 670 8.27 -34.03 -24.82
C HIS A 670 7.96 -33.88 -26.31
N SER A 671 6.74 -33.42 -26.62
CA SER A 671 6.45 -32.79 -27.91
C SER A 671 7.25 -31.48 -28.00
N VAL A 672 7.93 -31.23 -29.13
CA VAL A 672 8.72 -30.00 -29.33
C VAL A 672 7.97 -29.06 -30.27
N LEU A 673 7.68 -27.85 -29.78
CA LEU A 673 7.12 -26.75 -30.59
C LEU A 673 8.22 -25.70 -30.79
N GLU A 674 8.62 -25.53 -32.04
CA GLU A 674 9.64 -24.56 -32.42
C GLU A 674 9.02 -23.19 -32.67
N ILE A 675 9.65 -22.13 -32.16
CA ILE A 675 9.28 -20.73 -32.41
C ILE A 675 10.43 -19.96 -33.05
N SER A 676 10.10 -18.95 -33.85
CA SER A 676 11.08 -18.06 -34.47
C SER A 676 11.62 -17.00 -33.49
N LEU A 677 12.74 -16.34 -33.84
CA LEU A 677 13.23 -15.16 -33.10
C LEU A 677 12.19 -14.03 -33.02
N ALA A 678 11.35 -13.86 -34.05
CA ALA A 678 10.28 -12.87 -34.05
C ALA A 678 9.20 -13.19 -33.01
N GLN A 679 8.80 -14.45 -32.91
CA GLN A 679 7.86 -14.95 -31.90
C GLN A 679 8.45 -14.87 -30.48
N MET A 680 9.75 -15.14 -30.34
CA MET A 680 10.50 -14.95 -29.09
C MET A 680 10.37 -13.51 -28.57
N HIS A 681 10.53 -12.51 -29.44
CA HIS A 681 10.33 -11.07 -29.15
C HIS A 681 8.89 -10.68 -28.83
N LYS A 682 7.93 -11.60 -29.06
CA LYS A 682 6.53 -11.47 -28.67
C LYS A 682 6.18 -12.36 -27.48
N PHE A 683 7.18 -12.73 -26.67
CA PHE A 683 7.04 -13.51 -25.45
C PHE A 683 6.45 -14.92 -25.66
N CYS A 684 6.54 -15.48 -26.86
CA CYS A 684 5.94 -16.80 -27.14
C CYS A 684 6.52 -17.90 -26.24
N ALA A 685 7.83 -17.92 -25.97
CA ALA A 685 8.39 -18.87 -25.01
C ALA A 685 8.03 -18.60 -23.54
N ASN A 686 7.52 -17.41 -23.18
CA ASN A 686 7.28 -17.01 -21.80
C ASN A 686 5.88 -17.47 -21.31
N LEU A 687 5.68 -18.79 -21.31
CA LEU A 687 4.44 -19.46 -20.90
C LEU A 687 4.68 -20.40 -19.72
N ILE A 688 3.62 -20.68 -18.96
CA ILE A 688 3.66 -21.56 -17.78
C ILE A 688 2.43 -22.49 -17.74
N GLU A 689 2.66 -23.74 -17.39
CA GLU A 689 1.58 -24.70 -17.09
C GLU A 689 1.25 -24.63 -15.60
N LEU A 690 -0.04 -24.55 -15.24
CA LEU A 690 -0.55 -24.60 -13.87
C LEU A 690 -1.59 -25.71 -13.73
N ASP A 691 -1.64 -26.38 -12.57
CA ASP A 691 -2.74 -27.31 -12.27
C ASP A 691 -3.98 -26.48 -11.93
N SER A 692 -5.09 -26.64 -12.67
CA SER A 692 -6.34 -25.91 -12.41
C SER A 692 -7.33 -26.78 -11.61
N PRO A 693 -7.57 -26.49 -10.32
CA PRO A 693 -8.55 -27.23 -9.52
C PRO A 693 -9.97 -27.12 -10.09
N ARG A 694 -10.29 -26.00 -10.75
CA ARG A 694 -11.64 -25.76 -11.30
C ARG A 694 -11.94 -26.65 -12.51
N THR A 695 -10.95 -26.88 -13.37
CA THR A 695 -11.10 -27.74 -14.56
C THR A 695 -10.69 -29.18 -14.32
N GLY A 696 -9.93 -29.45 -13.25
CA GLY A 696 -9.33 -30.76 -12.96
C GLY A 696 -8.24 -31.16 -13.95
N LYS A 697 -7.72 -30.22 -14.74
CA LYS A 697 -6.71 -30.43 -15.79
C LYS A 697 -5.67 -29.30 -15.76
N PRO A 698 -4.44 -29.53 -16.27
CA PRO A 698 -3.48 -28.45 -16.45
C PRO A 698 -4.01 -27.36 -17.39
N VAL A 699 -3.69 -26.11 -17.09
CA VAL A 699 -3.95 -24.92 -17.89
C VAL A 699 -2.62 -24.33 -18.35
N LEU A 700 -2.53 -23.97 -19.63
CA LEU A 700 -1.40 -23.25 -20.17
C LEU A 700 -1.66 -21.74 -20.13
N VAL A 701 -0.84 -20.99 -19.41
CA VAL A 701 -0.99 -19.54 -19.23
C VAL A 701 0.09 -18.81 -20.02
N MET A 702 -0.32 -17.87 -20.86
CA MET A 702 0.55 -17.02 -21.69
C MET A 702 -0.07 -15.62 -21.83
N SER A 703 0.67 -14.67 -22.41
CA SER A 703 0.09 -13.36 -22.71
C SER A 703 -0.80 -13.41 -23.96
N GLU A 704 -1.79 -12.52 -24.03
CA GLU A 704 -2.61 -12.35 -25.23
C GLU A 704 -1.74 -11.97 -26.44
N LYS A 705 -0.67 -11.19 -26.23
CA LYS A 705 0.35 -10.89 -27.24
C LYS A 705 1.06 -12.14 -27.75
N ALA A 706 1.50 -13.03 -26.87
CA ALA A 706 2.10 -14.31 -27.26
C ALA A 706 1.10 -15.16 -28.06
N HIS A 707 -0.12 -15.32 -27.54
CA HIS A 707 -1.18 -16.10 -28.18
C HIS A 707 -1.46 -15.64 -29.63
N GLN A 708 -1.54 -14.33 -29.86
CA GLN A 708 -1.80 -13.75 -31.19
C GLN A 708 -0.65 -13.91 -32.20
N ASN A 709 0.55 -14.27 -31.75
CA ASN A 709 1.73 -14.41 -32.61
C ASN A 709 2.10 -15.87 -32.91
N TYR A 710 1.32 -16.84 -32.43
CA TYR A 710 1.43 -18.23 -32.86
C TYR A 710 0.75 -18.47 -34.21
N SER A 711 1.33 -19.34 -35.02
CA SER A 711 0.69 -19.80 -36.26
C SER A 711 -0.51 -20.70 -35.95
N PRO A 712 -1.47 -20.85 -36.88
CA PRO A 712 -2.58 -21.78 -36.72
C PRO A 712 -2.14 -23.22 -36.39
N GLU A 713 -1.03 -23.68 -36.96
CA GLU A 713 -0.46 -25.01 -36.70
C GLU A 713 0.10 -25.12 -35.28
N GLN A 714 0.78 -24.09 -34.78
CA GLN A 714 1.27 -24.04 -33.40
C GLN A 714 0.11 -23.99 -32.39
N LEU A 715 -0.95 -23.23 -32.69
CA LEU A 715 -2.15 -23.19 -31.86
C LEU A 715 -2.85 -24.55 -31.79
N ALA A 716 -2.93 -25.28 -32.91
CA ALA A 716 -3.49 -26.63 -32.93
C ALA A 716 -2.71 -27.61 -32.04
N ILE A 717 -1.38 -27.47 -31.94
CA ILE A 717 -0.56 -28.24 -30.99
C ILE A 717 -0.95 -27.90 -29.55
N PHE A 718 -1.12 -26.61 -29.21
CA PHE A 718 -1.58 -26.25 -27.86
C PHE A 718 -2.97 -26.82 -27.56
N GLU A 719 -3.91 -26.76 -28.50
CA GLU A 719 -5.26 -27.31 -28.32
C GLU A 719 -5.25 -28.84 -28.10
N GLN A 720 -4.31 -29.55 -28.74
CA GLN A 720 -4.14 -30.99 -28.53
C GLN A 720 -3.70 -31.31 -27.09
N HIS A 721 -2.78 -30.51 -26.54
CA HIS A 721 -2.24 -30.71 -25.19
C HIS A 721 -3.14 -30.11 -24.09
N TYR A 722 -3.83 -29.00 -24.38
CA TYR A 722 -4.61 -28.20 -23.43
C TYR A 722 -5.99 -27.83 -24.00
N PRO A 723 -6.86 -28.80 -24.27
CA PRO A 723 -8.16 -28.54 -24.91
C PRO A 723 -9.01 -27.62 -24.02
N GLN A 724 -9.25 -26.40 -24.51
CA GLN A 724 -10.00 -25.33 -23.82
C GLN A 724 -9.40 -24.87 -22.48
N ALA A 725 -8.10 -25.09 -22.27
CA ALA A 725 -7.40 -24.74 -21.03
C ALA A 725 -6.20 -23.82 -21.33
N ILE A 726 -6.45 -22.72 -22.06
CA ILE A 726 -5.44 -21.69 -22.33
C ILE A 726 -5.87 -20.38 -21.65
N GLY A 727 -5.10 -19.96 -20.65
CA GLY A 727 -5.24 -18.65 -19.99
C GLY A 727 -4.45 -17.59 -20.75
N LYS A 728 -5.12 -16.48 -21.10
CA LYS A 728 -4.54 -15.41 -21.90
C LYS A 728 -4.57 -14.09 -21.13
N ALA A 729 -3.42 -13.72 -20.57
CA ALA A 729 -3.30 -12.48 -19.80
C ALA A 729 -3.00 -11.30 -20.72
N ASP A 730 -3.83 -10.26 -20.67
CA ASP A 730 -3.57 -9.01 -21.38
C ASP A 730 -2.77 -8.06 -20.48
N ILE A 731 -1.44 -8.08 -20.62
CA ILE A 731 -0.49 -7.36 -19.75
C ILE A 731 0.54 -6.49 -20.52
N PRO A 732 0.13 -5.69 -21.53
CA PRO A 732 1.07 -4.98 -22.40
C PRO A 732 1.92 -3.93 -21.68
N VAL A 733 1.43 -3.26 -20.64
CA VAL A 733 2.21 -2.28 -19.87
C VAL A 733 3.30 -2.99 -19.06
N ILE A 734 2.96 -4.12 -18.42
CA ILE A 734 3.94 -4.94 -17.69
C ILE A 734 5.03 -5.46 -18.65
N GLU A 735 4.63 -6.00 -19.80
CA GLU A 735 5.56 -6.53 -20.81
C GLU A 735 6.44 -5.44 -21.42
N ASN A 736 5.86 -4.31 -21.84
CA ASN A 736 6.61 -3.31 -22.59
C ASN A 736 7.54 -2.50 -21.67
N TYR A 737 7.12 -2.15 -20.45
CA TYR A 737 7.91 -1.25 -19.59
C TYR A 737 8.77 -2.00 -18.57
N GLY A 738 8.34 -3.20 -18.12
CA GLY A 738 9.11 -4.08 -17.26
C GLY A 738 9.99 -5.07 -18.02
N GLY A 739 9.64 -5.36 -19.29
CA GLY A 739 10.40 -6.28 -20.14
C GLY A 739 10.34 -7.73 -19.67
N GLY A 740 9.29 -8.12 -18.94
CA GLY A 740 9.03 -9.48 -18.48
C GLY A 740 7.63 -9.95 -18.88
N GLY A 741 7.47 -11.24 -19.18
CA GLY A 741 6.19 -11.81 -19.61
C GLY A 741 5.38 -12.44 -18.47
N VAL A 742 4.31 -13.13 -18.84
CA VAL A 742 3.36 -13.80 -17.92
C VAL A 742 4.04 -14.76 -16.95
N ARG A 743 4.95 -15.61 -17.45
CA ARG A 743 5.69 -16.56 -16.60
C ARG A 743 6.51 -15.82 -15.54
N CYS A 744 7.05 -14.64 -15.86
CA CYS A 744 7.86 -13.86 -14.93
C CYS A 744 7.07 -13.35 -13.72
N CYS A 745 5.77 -13.11 -13.87
CA CYS A 745 4.89 -12.60 -12.82
C CYS A 745 4.41 -13.69 -11.84
N ILE A 746 4.76 -14.95 -12.06
CA ILE A 746 4.30 -16.10 -11.29
C ILE A 746 5.50 -16.80 -10.63
N ALA A 747 5.47 -16.97 -9.31
CA ALA A 747 6.34 -17.90 -8.60
C ALA A 747 5.55 -19.11 -8.13
N GLU A 748 5.94 -20.29 -8.60
CA GLU A 748 5.33 -21.56 -8.20
C GLU A 748 5.68 -21.90 -6.76
N LEU A 749 4.69 -22.40 -6.00
CA LEU A 749 4.85 -22.92 -4.64
C LEU A 749 4.60 -24.44 -4.66
N PHE A 750 5.65 -25.22 -4.36
CA PHE A 750 5.67 -26.68 -4.42
C PHE A 750 5.67 -27.36 -3.06
#